data_AF-A0AAV6LP45-F1
#
_entry.id   AF-A0AAV6LP45-F1
#
_cell.length_a   1.000
_cell.length_b   1.000
_cell.length_c   1.000
_cell.angle_alpha   90.00
_cell.angle_beta   90.00
_cell.angle_gamma   90.00
#
_symmetry.space_group_name_H-M   'P 1'
#
loop_
_entity.id
_entity.type
_entity.pdbx_description
1 polymer ?
#
loop_
_entity_poly.entity_id
_entity_poly.type
_entity_poly.pdbx_seq_one_letter_code
_entity_poly.pdbx_strand_id
1 'polypeptide(L)'
;MWSFQAPQTVQLPHFLPKQFHHPIHASSHHHHNSVTFRPSTSAAATSSNNQSIQSLCKEGRLKQAIEALSHEPNPTQRTYELLILSCAQQNSLSDGLTVHSHLVNGGFDQDPFLATKLINMYAELDSIDHARKVFERIFNRTVYVWNALFRALTLAGRSEEVFSCYREMNWIGIPSDRFTYTYVLKACVASETLGWLLLRGKEIHAHMLRHGYEAHVHGTTTLVDVYARFGCVWYASCVFNEIPVKNVVSWSAMIACYAKNGMAFEALELFREMMMTETLGSVPNSVTMVSVLQACAALAALEQGKLIHGYILRKRLDSILPVMNTLVTMYARCGNLEWGKSIFDRMDKRDVVSWNSLISSYGIHGFGTNAIKAFNDMIGQGIPPSAISFLSVLGACSHAGLVEDGKLLFQSMIKEHRIYPSVEHYACMVDILGRANRLDEAAKVIEDMRIEPGKDAWGSLLGACRVHCNVQLAERASKRLFELEPTNAGNYVLLADIYAEAKMWDEVKRVKKLLDDRGLQKVSGRSWIEIRRKIYSFTSVEELSPQIEQVHALLLEISMEMKEKGYVPATKVVLYDLGEEEKEQIVLGHSEKLAVAFGLINSSKGETIRITKNLRLCEDCHSVTKFISKFVNREILVRDVNRFHHFRDGICSCGDYW
;
A
#
# COMPACT_ATOMS: atom_id res chain seq x y z
N MET A 1 21.94 11.71 16.79
CA MET A 1 22.81 10.84 15.95
C MET A 1 22.01 10.20 14.80
N TRP A 2 21.18 11.01 14.12
CA TRP A 2 20.42 10.67 12.90
C TRP A 2 20.57 11.90 11.99
N SER A 3 21.39 11.83 10.94
CA SER A 3 21.52 12.93 9.98
C SER A 3 21.12 12.44 8.60
N PHE A 4 19.96 12.87 8.14
CA PHE A 4 19.61 12.78 6.73
C PHE A 4 19.78 14.18 6.16
N GLN A 5 20.55 14.30 5.09
CA GLN A 5 20.52 15.50 4.26
C GLN A 5 19.65 15.17 3.06
N ALA A 6 18.63 15.98 2.82
CA ALA A 6 17.83 15.88 1.61
C ALA A 6 18.73 16.01 0.37
N PRO A 7 18.43 15.32 -0.74
CA PRO A 7 18.86 15.78 -2.05
C PRO A 7 18.27 17.18 -2.24
N GLN A 8 19.11 18.19 -2.38
CA GLN A 8 18.66 19.58 -2.56
C GLN A 8 17.82 19.66 -3.84
N THR A 9 16.50 19.79 -3.72
CA THR A 9 15.61 20.09 -4.84
C THR A 9 14.60 21.17 -4.44
N VAL A 10 14.62 22.22 -5.27
CA VAL A 10 13.70 23.33 -5.54
C VAL A 10 12.55 23.56 -4.55
N GLN A 11 12.62 24.70 -3.85
CA GLN A 11 11.49 25.34 -3.19
C GLN A 11 10.43 25.76 -4.23
N LEU A 12 9.21 25.23 -4.10
CA LEU A 12 8.01 25.79 -4.74
C LEU A 12 7.51 27.00 -3.94
N PRO A 13 6.85 27.98 -4.60
CA PRO A 13 6.75 29.35 -4.11
C PRO A 13 5.90 29.49 -2.84
N HIS A 14 6.51 30.09 -1.82
CA HIS A 14 5.84 30.57 -0.63
C HIS A 14 4.82 31.66 -0.99
N PHE A 15 3.52 31.37 -0.86
CA PHE A 15 2.50 32.41 -0.71
C PHE A 15 2.14 32.52 0.77
N LEU A 16 2.51 33.68 1.35
CA LEU A 16 2.21 34.06 2.73
C LEU A 16 0.69 34.15 2.95
N PRO A 17 0.13 33.54 4.02
CA PRO A 17 -1.26 33.79 4.40
C PRO A 17 -1.36 35.13 5.14
N LYS A 18 -2.28 35.98 4.66
CA LYS A 18 -2.71 37.19 5.37
C LYS A 18 -3.39 36.78 6.67
N GLN A 19 -2.85 37.22 7.80
CA GLN A 19 -3.46 37.12 9.12
C GLN A 19 -4.78 37.89 9.13
N PHE A 20 -5.89 37.20 9.39
CA PHE A 20 -7.13 37.83 9.81
C PHE A 20 -7.30 37.61 11.31
N HIS A 21 -7.08 38.68 12.08
CA HIS A 21 -7.52 38.79 13.46
C HIS A 21 -9.02 39.10 13.47
N HIS A 22 -9.82 38.30 14.18
CA HIS A 22 -11.11 38.74 14.70
C HIS A 22 -11.37 38.15 16.10
N PRO A 23 -12.18 38.85 16.91
CA PRO A 23 -12.05 38.89 18.35
C PRO A 23 -12.95 37.89 19.07
N ILE A 24 -12.49 37.48 20.25
CA ILE A 24 -13.23 36.71 21.23
C ILE A 24 -14.35 37.58 21.78
N HIS A 25 -15.60 37.18 21.55
CA HIS A 25 -16.75 37.68 22.32
C HIS A 25 -17.19 36.64 23.33
N ALA A 26 -17.08 37.02 24.60
CA ALA A 26 -17.67 36.35 25.73
C ALA A 26 -19.07 36.92 26.01
N SER A 27 -20.03 36.04 26.23
CA SER A 27 -21.27 36.23 27.01
C SER A 27 -22.09 34.95 26.89
N SER A 28 -22.99 34.56 27.78
CA SER A 28 -23.14 34.65 29.23
C SER A 28 -24.40 33.81 29.52
N HIS A 29 -24.38 33.04 30.61
CA HIS A 29 -25.51 32.56 31.41
C HIS A 29 -26.88 32.38 30.74
N HIS A 30 -27.40 31.14 30.74
CA HIS A 30 -28.80 30.92 31.12
C HIS A 30 -29.01 29.63 31.93
N HIS A 31 -29.65 29.89 33.07
CA HIS A 31 -30.24 29.10 34.12
C HIS A 31 -30.60 27.61 33.90
N HIS A 32 -30.17 26.83 34.90
CA HIS A 32 -30.80 25.60 35.35
C HIS A 32 -32.31 25.77 35.59
N ASN A 33 -33.10 24.86 35.02
CA ASN A 33 -34.41 24.50 35.57
C ASN A 33 -34.42 22.99 35.78
N SER A 34 -34.40 22.60 37.06
CA SER A 34 -34.62 21.24 37.53
C SER A 34 -36.13 21.02 37.64
N VAL A 35 -36.66 20.07 36.88
CA VAL A 35 -38.01 19.57 37.09
C VAL A 35 -37.90 18.23 37.82
N THR A 36 -38.27 18.27 39.09
CA THR A 36 -38.38 17.12 39.99
C THR A 36 -39.65 16.35 39.68
N PHE A 37 -39.53 15.19 39.04
CA PHE A 37 -40.62 14.21 39.01
C PHE A 37 -40.59 13.39 40.30
N ARG A 38 -41.68 13.51 41.10
CA ARG A 38 -41.95 12.64 42.25
C ARG A 38 -42.32 11.23 41.76
N PRO A 39 -41.84 10.15 42.42
CA PRO A 39 -42.33 8.81 42.15
C PRO A 39 -43.65 8.59 42.91
N SER A 40 -44.71 8.23 42.18
CA SER A 40 -45.90 7.61 42.76
C SER A 40 -45.65 6.10 42.92
N THR A 41 -45.46 5.67 44.16
CA THR A 41 -45.45 4.28 44.57
C THR A 41 -46.89 3.78 44.78
N SER A 42 -47.26 2.70 44.10
CA SER A 42 -48.25 1.74 44.60
C SER A 42 -47.90 0.35 44.07
N ALA A 43 -47.58 -0.55 44.99
CA ALA A 43 -47.00 -1.86 44.76
C ALA A 43 -48.01 -2.91 44.27
N ALA A 44 -47.54 -3.78 43.37
CA ALA A 44 -47.85 -5.21 43.37
C ALA A 44 -46.54 -5.95 43.08
N ALA A 45 -45.97 -6.62 44.08
CA ALA A 45 -44.70 -7.32 43.99
C ALA A 45 -44.89 -8.68 43.31
N THR A 46 -44.76 -8.72 41.98
CA THR A 46 -44.34 -9.93 41.25
C THR A 46 -42.82 -9.97 41.27
N SER A 47 -42.21 -11.08 41.70
CA SER A 47 -40.74 -11.24 41.72
C SER A 47 -40.19 -11.02 40.32
N SER A 48 -39.45 -9.93 40.11
CA SER A 48 -38.88 -9.61 38.80
C SER A 48 -37.72 -10.55 38.50
N ASN A 49 -37.84 -11.34 37.44
CA ASN A 49 -36.82 -12.26 36.94
C ASN A 49 -35.65 -11.52 36.27
N ASN A 50 -35.72 -10.19 36.12
CA ASN A 50 -34.65 -9.37 35.53
C ASN A 50 -33.26 -9.68 36.10
N GLN A 51 -33.09 -9.81 37.42
CA GLN A 51 -31.77 -10.12 38.00
C GLN A 51 -31.27 -11.52 37.61
N SER A 52 -32.17 -12.49 37.51
CA SER A 52 -31.84 -13.86 37.08
C SER A 52 -31.42 -13.88 35.61
N ILE A 53 -32.18 -13.23 34.72
CA ILE A 53 -31.85 -13.11 33.29
C ILE A 53 -30.47 -12.45 33.12
N GLN A 54 -30.20 -11.39 33.87
CA GLN A 54 -28.90 -10.70 33.83
C GLN A 54 -27.74 -11.59 34.32
N SER A 55 -27.95 -12.45 35.31
CA SER A 55 -26.95 -13.46 35.74
C SER A 55 -26.71 -14.49 34.65
N LEU A 56 -27.78 -15.03 34.06
CA LEU A 56 -27.70 -16.03 33.00
C LEU A 56 -26.94 -15.50 31.77
N CYS A 57 -27.16 -14.24 31.36
CA CYS A 57 -26.38 -13.61 30.29
C CYS A 57 -24.89 -13.51 30.63
N LYS A 58 -24.54 -13.14 31.87
CA LYS A 58 -23.15 -13.06 32.33
C LYS A 58 -22.47 -14.43 32.41
N GLU A 59 -23.23 -15.48 32.72
CA GLU A 59 -22.78 -16.87 32.72
C GLU A 59 -22.69 -17.48 31.30
N GLY A 60 -23.08 -16.74 30.26
CA GLY A 60 -23.09 -17.24 28.88
C GLY A 60 -24.25 -18.18 28.56
N ARG A 61 -25.27 -18.26 29.41
CA ARG A 61 -26.43 -19.17 29.28
C ARG A 61 -27.59 -18.48 28.54
N LEU A 62 -27.36 -18.04 27.30
CA LEU A 62 -28.28 -17.21 26.52
C LEU A 62 -29.66 -17.85 26.32
N LYS A 63 -29.73 -19.13 25.96
CA LYS A 63 -31.03 -19.81 25.70
C LYS A 63 -31.95 -19.78 26.91
N GLN A 64 -31.41 -20.06 28.09
CA GLN A 64 -32.16 -20.02 29.35
C GLN A 64 -32.52 -18.60 29.76
N ALA A 65 -31.67 -17.62 29.43
CA ALA A 65 -31.98 -16.20 29.63
C ALA A 65 -33.17 -15.76 28.74
N ILE A 66 -33.25 -16.25 27.50
CA ILE A 66 -34.36 -15.98 26.56
C ILE A 66 -35.64 -16.70 26.99
N GLU A 67 -35.54 -17.95 27.46
CA GLU A 67 -36.67 -18.67 28.05
C GLU A 67 -37.24 -17.90 29.26
N ALA A 68 -36.37 -17.44 30.17
CA ALA A 68 -36.77 -16.63 31.30
C ALA A 68 -37.33 -15.25 30.90
N LEU A 69 -36.85 -14.66 29.79
CA LEU A 69 -37.40 -13.41 29.23
C LEU A 69 -38.86 -13.57 28.81
N SER A 70 -39.24 -14.71 28.22
CA SER A 70 -40.63 -14.97 27.79
C SER A 70 -41.64 -14.97 28.94
N HIS A 71 -41.17 -15.09 30.18
CA HIS A 71 -41.95 -15.07 31.40
C HIS A 71 -41.74 -13.81 32.24
N GLU A 72 -40.98 -12.81 31.76
CA GLU A 72 -40.75 -11.55 32.48
C GLU A 72 -41.74 -10.46 32.01
N PRO A 73 -42.66 -10.01 32.87
CA PRO A 73 -43.69 -9.04 32.48
C PRO A 73 -43.15 -7.63 32.30
N ASN A 74 -42.05 -7.24 32.96
CA ASN A 74 -41.48 -5.90 32.87
C ASN A 74 -39.95 -5.94 32.70
N PRO A 75 -39.43 -6.36 31.53
CA PRO A 75 -37.99 -6.38 31.31
C PRO A 75 -37.39 -4.97 31.35
N THR A 76 -36.25 -4.81 32.02
CA THR A 76 -35.55 -3.51 32.07
C THR A 76 -34.69 -3.26 30.83
N GLN A 77 -34.39 -2.00 30.53
CA GLN A 77 -33.43 -1.62 29.48
C GLN A 77 -32.09 -2.36 29.62
N ARG A 78 -31.59 -2.52 30.86
CA ARG A 78 -30.34 -3.23 31.15
C ARG A 78 -30.41 -4.72 30.83
N THR A 79 -31.57 -5.34 31.02
CA THR A 79 -31.81 -6.75 30.68
C THR A 79 -31.72 -6.95 29.16
N TYR A 80 -32.37 -6.09 28.37
CA TYR A 80 -32.26 -6.13 26.92
C TYR A 80 -30.84 -5.85 26.42
N GLU A 81 -30.13 -4.87 27.00
CA GLU A 81 -28.74 -4.59 26.65
C GLU A 81 -27.85 -5.83 26.78
N LEU A 82 -27.97 -6.56 27.90
CA LEU A 82 -27.17 -7.75 28.15
C LEU A 82 -27.57 -8.91 27.23
N LEU A 83 -28.86 -9.10 26.96
CA LEU A 83 -29.32 -10.12 26.00
C LEU A 83 -28.80 -9.85 24.59
N ILE A 84 -28.87 -8.60 24.12
CA ILE A 84 -28.35 -8.20 22.80
C ILE A 84 -26.84 -8.45 22.73
N LEU A 85 -26.10 -8.07 23.77
CA LEU A 85 -24.66 -8.31 23.85
C LEU A 85 -24.34 -9.81 23.81
N SER A 86 -25.08 -10.62 24.57
CA SER A 86 -24.91 -12.08 24.56
C SER A 86 -25.24 -12.72 23.20
N CYS A 87 -26.24 -12.22 22.47
CA CYS A 87 -26.53 -12.68 21.12
C CYS A 87 -25.36 -12.44 20.16
N ALA A 88 -24.76 -11.25 20.21
CA ALA A 88 -23.58 -10.92 19.42
C ALA A 88 -22.37 -11.79 19.79
N GLN A 89 -22.09 -11.96 21.09
CA GLN A 89 -21.00 -12.80 21.58
C GLN A 89 -21.12 -14.28 21.20
N GLN A 90 -22.34 -14.80 21.11
CA GLN A 90 -22.61 -16.19 20.73
C GLN A 90 -22.82 -16.37 19.22
N ASN A 91 -22.67 -15.30 18.44
CA ASN A 91 -22.89 -15.28 17.00
C ASN A 91 -24.27 -15.87 16.58
N SER A 92 -25.32 -15.61 17.37
CA SER A 92 -26.64 -16.24 17.21
C SER A 92 -27.68 -15.24 16.69
N LEU A 93 -27.92 -15.26 15.37
CA LEU A 93 -28.90 -14.38 14.72
C LEU A 93 -30.34 -14.74 15.08
N SER A 94 -30.68 -16.03 15.25
CA SER A 94 -32.03 -16.47 15.62
C SER A 94 -32.43 -15.98 17.00
N ASP A 95 -31.50 -16.03 17.96
CA ASP A 95 -31.70 -15.56 19.32
C ASP A 95 -31.81 -14.04 19.34
N GLY A 96 -30.96 -13.35 18.55
CA GLY A 96 -31.03 -11.90 18.35
C GLY A 96 -32.39 -11.43 17.79
N LEU A 97 -32.95 -12.17 16.82
CA LEU A 97 -34.29 -11.90 16.27
C LEU A 97 -35.39 -12.12 17.32
N THR A 98 -35.26 -13.15 18.16
CA THR A 98 -36.21 -13.45 19.23
C THR A 98 -36.24 -12.34 20.27
N VAL A 99 -35.05 -11.91 20.73
CA VAL A 99 -34.89 -10.79 21.66
C VAL A 99 -35.41 -9.50 21.05
N HIS A 100 -35.12 -9.23 19.77
CA HIS A 100 -35.62 -8.05 19.07
C HIS A 100 -37.15 -8.06 18.95
N SER A 101 -37.77 -9.19 18.64
CA SER A 101 -39.23 -9.30 18.60
C SER A 101 -39.87 -9.05 19.97
N HIS A 102 -39.27 -9.59 21.04
CA HIS A 102 -39.76 -9.35 22.40
C HIS A 102 -39.63 -7.88 22.81
N LEU A 103 -38.51 -7.25 22.46
CA LEU A 103 -38.24 -5.83 22.71
C LEU A 103 -39.26 -4.94 22.00
N VAL A 104 -39.60 -5.24 20.76
CA VAL A 104 -40.66 -4.56 19.99
C VAL A 104 -42.01 -4.72 20.66
N ASN A 105 -42.40 -5.95 21.03
CA ASN A 105 -43.68 -6.21 21.68
C ASN A 105 -43.79 -5.54 23.06
N GLY A 106 -42.66 -5.36 23.75
CA GLY A 106 -42.56 -4.63 25.02
C GLY A 106 -42.53 -3.11 24.90
N GLY A 107 -42.63 -2.53 23.68
CA GLY A 107 -42.65 -1.08 23.45
C GLY A 107 -41.29 -0.37 23.59
N PHE A 108 -40.19 -1.13 23.57
CA PHE A 108 -38.83 -0.59 23.70
C PHE A 108 -38.20 -0.23 22.34
N ASP A 109 -38.91 -0.41 21.22
CA ASP A 109 -38.37 -0.18 19.86
C ASP A 109 -38.14 1.31 19.53
N GLN A 110 -38.64 2.22 20.37
CA GLN A 110 -38.41 3.66 20.27
C GLN A 110 -37.26 4.17 21.16
N ASP A 111 -36.58 3.30 21.91
CA ASP A 111 -35.43 3.67 22.74
C ASP A 111 -34.14 3.78 21.89
N PRO A 112 -33.54 4.98 21.73
CA PRO A 112 -32.34 5.18 20.91
C PRO A 112 -31.12 4.40 21.41
N PHE A 113 -31.02 4.14 22.72
CA PHE A 113 -29.91 3.38 23.27
C PHE A 113 -30.00 1.91 22.84
N LEU A 114 -31.16 1.28 23.00
CA LEU A 114 -31.38 -0.11 22.59
C LEU A 114 -31.33 -0.27 21.07
N ALA A 115 -31.86 0.69 20.31
CA ALA A 115 -31.72 0.70 18.84
C ALA A 115 -30.26 0.73 18.40
N THR A 116 -29.42 1.56 19.04
CA THR A 116 -27.97 1.60 18.80
C THR A 116 -27.32 0.24 19.06
N LYS A 117 -27.70 -0.47 20.14
CA LYS A 117 -27.18 -1.81 20.46
C LYS A 117 -27.65 -2.86 19.45
N LEU A 118 -28.92 -2.85 19.07
CA LEU A 118 -29.48 -3.75 18.06
C LEU A 118 -28.78 -3.58 16.70
N ILE A 119 -28.58 -2.35 16.23
CA ILE A 119 -27.89 -2.07 14.97
C ILE A 119 -26.46 -2.65 14.98
N ASN A 120 -25.70 -2.41 16.06
CA ASN A 120 -24.34 -2.96 16.18
C ASN A 120 -24.34 -4.49 16.24
N MET A 121 -25.27 -5.11 16.97
CA MET A 121 -25.39 -6.57 17.03
C MET A 121 -25.71 -7.16 15.65
N TYR A 122 -26.68 -6.61 14.92
CA TYR A 122 -26.96 -7.06 13.56
C TYR A 122 -25.78 -6.85 12.61
N ALA A 123 -25.02 -5.76 12.75
CA ALA A 123 -23.82 -5.53 11.96
C ALA A 123 -22.70 -6.55 12.25
N GLU A 124 -22.51 -6.93 13.52
CA GLU A 124 -21.56 -7.97 13.93
C GLU A 124 -21.97 -9.38 13.44
N LEU A 125 -23.27 -9.61 13.28
CA LEU A 125 -23.87 -10.84 12.74
C LEU A 125 -24.05 -10.82 11.20
N ASP A 126 -23.42 -9.86 10.51
CA ASP A 126 -23.49 -9.68 9.04
C ASP A 126 -24.93 -9.55 8.48
N SER A 127 -25.86 -9.05 9.30
CA SER A 127 -27.28 -8.90 8.96
C SER A 127 -27.68 -7.43 8.80
N ILE A 128 -27.06 -6.76 7.83
CA ILE A 128 -27.23 -5.32 7.60
C ILE A 128 -28.67 -4.92 7.31
N ASP A 129 -29.46 -5.78 6.67
CA ASP A 129 -30.85 -5.48 6.36
C ASP A 129 -31.73 -5.40 7.63
N HIS A 130 -31.42 -6.19 8.67
CA HIS A 130 -32.10 -6.08 9.97
C HIS A 130 -31.64 -4.83 10.73
N ALA A 131 -30.36 -4.48 10.65
CA ALA A 131 -29.87 -3.22 11.18
C ALA A 131 -30.62 -2.01 10.56
N ARG A 132 -30.87 -2.06 9.24
CA ARG A 132 -31.66 -1.03 8.54
C ARG A 132 -33.11 -0.98 9.03
N LYS A 133 -33.77 -2.14 9.20
CA LYS A 133 -35.14 -2.20 9.72
C LYS A 133 -35.27 -1.55 11.10
N VAL A 134 -34.29 -1.76 11.99
CA VAL A 134 -34.26 -1.09 13.31
C VAL A 134 -34.18 0.42 13.13
N PHE A 135 -33.29 0.89 12.25
CA PHE A 135 -33.10 2.31 11.96
C PHE A 135 -34.34 2.99 11.35
N GLU A 136 -35.02 2.32 10.42
CA GLU A 136 -36.22 2.84 9.76
C GLU A 136 -37.39 2.98 10.75
N ARG A 137 -37.52 2.05 11.72
CA ARG A 137 -38.62 2.02 12.69
C ARG A 137 -38.51 3.01 13.83
N ILE A 138 -37.31 3.44 14.20
CA ILE A 138 -37.13 4.40 15.30
C ILE A 138 -37.41 5.83 14.81
N PHE A 139 -38.27 6.55 15.55
CA PHE A 139 -38.60 7.95 15.23
C PHE A 139 -37.52 8.92 15.72
N ASN A 140 -37.02 8.74 16.95
CA ASN A 140 -36.01 9.64 17.54
C ASN A 140 -34.58 9.16 17.22
N ARG A 141 -34.11 9.49 16.01
CA ARG A 141 -32.77 9.14 15.53
C ARG A 141 -31.73 10.13 16.07
N THR A 142 -31.21 9.85 17.26
CA THR A 142 -30.06 10.58 17.81
C THR A 142 -28.80 10.38 16.96
N VAL A 143 -27.79 11.24 17.12
CA VAL A 143 -26.48 11.11 16.44
C VAL A 143 -25.85 9.72 16.67
N TYR A 144 -26.11 9.08 17.81
CA TYR A 144 -25.61 7.73 18.12
C TYR A 144 -26.24 6.64 17.25
N VAL A 145 -27.54 6.76 16.96
CA VAL A 145 -28.27 5.82 16.09
C VAL A 145 -27.78 5.96 14.64
N TRP A 146 -27.60 7.19 14.16
CA TRP A 146 -26.98 7.48 12.86
C TRP A 146 -25.55 6.92 12.77
N ASN A 147 -24.72 7.19 13.78
CA ASN A 147 -23.34 6.72 13.84
C ASN A 147 -23.24 5.18 13.87
N ALA A 148 -24.17 4.49 14.55
CA ALA A 148 -24.23 3.03 14.52
C ALA A 148 -24.58 2.50 13.13
N LEU A 149 -25.53 3.13 12.43
CA LEU A 149 -25.87 2.76 11.06
C LEU A 149 -24.68 3.04 10.11
N PHE A 150 -24.05 4.21 10.17
CA PHE A 150 -22.89 4.52 9.35
C PHE A 150 -21.75 3.54 9.56
N ARG A 151 -21.46 3.16 10.81
CA ARG A 151 -20.47 2.12 11.11
C ARG A 151 -20.84 0.80 10.44
N ALA A 152 -22.09 0.34 10.60
CA ALA A 152 -22.57 -0.91 10.02
C ALA A 152 -22.44 -0.91 8.48
N LEU A 153 -22.94 0.13 7.82
CA LEU A 153 -22.89 0.27 6.36
C LEU A 153 -21.46 0.39 5.83
N THR A 154 -20.59 1.12 6.53
CA THR A 154 -19.17 1.25 6.16
C THR A 154 -18.44 -0.09 6.26
N LEU A 155 -18.68 -0.86 7.33
CA LEU A 155 -18.09 -2.20 7.49
C LEU A 155 -18.59 -3.18 6.43
N ALA A 156 -19.83 -3.02 5.97
CA ALA A 156 -20.41 -3.80 4.88
C ALA A 156 -20.04 -3.31 3.47
N GLY A 157 -19.20 -2.27 3.34
CA GLY A 157 -18.80 -1.70 2.06
C GLY A 157 -19.92 -0.97 1.29
N ARG A 158 -21.03 -0.62 1.94
CA ARG A 158 -22.19 0.05 1.31
C ARG A 158 -22.02 1.57 1.28
N SER A 159 -20.96 2.08 0.64
CA SER A 159 -20.58 3.51 0.68
C SER A 159 -21.65 4.48 0.15
N GLU A 160 -22.35 4.13 -0.93
CA GLU A 160 -23.41 4.98 -1.50
C GLU A 160 -24.55 5.23 -0.50
N GLU A 161 -24.90 4.21 0.28
CA GLU A 161 -25.92 4.34 1.30
C GLU A 161 -25.45 5.19 2.47
N VAL A 162 -24.17 5.10 2.86
CA VAL A 162 -23.57 5.97 3.86
C VAL A 162 -23.73 7.44 3.46
N PHE A 163 -23.42 7.79 2.20
CA PHE A 163 -23.56 9.17 1.73
C PHE A 163 -25.01 9.63 1.62
N SER A 164 -25.91 8.72 1.25
CA SER A 164 -27.35 9.01 1.18
C SER A 164 -27.94 9.30 2.56
N CYS A 165 -27.64 8.42 3.53
CA CYS A 165 -27.99 8.60 4.93
C CYS A 165 -27.34 9.86 5.53
N TYR A 166 -26.09 10.17 5.16
CA TYR A 166 -25.40 11.39 5.62
C TYR A 166 -26.09 12.66 5.11
N ARG A 167 -26.54 12.66 3.85
CA ARG A 167 -27.32 13.77 3.29
C ARG A 167 -28.66 13.92 4.02
N GLU A 168 -29.36 12.83 4.29
CA GLU A 168 -30.62 12.84 5.04
C GLU A 168 -30.42 13.42 6.45
N MET A 169 -29.44 12.91 7.20
CA MET A 169 -29.09 13.39 8.54
C MET A 169 -28.85 14.91 8.58
N ASN A 170 -28.09 15.43 7.62
CA ASN A 170 -27.82 16.86 7.53
C ASN A 170 -29.07 17.67 7.10
N TRP A 171 -29.90 17.12 6.21
CA TRP A 171 -31.15 17.77 5.76
C TRP A 171 -32.15 17.94 6.90
N ILE A 172 -32.27 16.95 7.79
CA ILE A 172 -33.12 17.03 8.98
C ILE A 172 -32.49 17.83 10.13
N GLY A 173 -31.29 18.39 9.93
CA GLY A 173 -30.61 19.28 10.88
C GLY A 173 -29.96 18.58 12.07
N ILE A 174 -29.70 17.27 12.01
CA ILE A 174 -28.95 16.59 13.08
C ILE A 174 -27.45 16.92 12.91
N PRO A 175 -26.79 17.51 13.92
CA PRO A 175 -25.40 17.91 13.80
C PRO A 175 -24.47 16.70 13.71
N SER A 176 -23.49 16.77 12.80
CA SER A 176 -22.41 15.79 12.70
C SER A 176 -21.45 15.91 13.88
N ASP A 177 -21.00 14.77 14.41
CA ASP A 177 -19.93 14.72 15.41
C ASP A 177 -18.64 14.10 14.84
N ARG A 178 -17.59 14.01 15.68
CA ARG A 178 -16.30 13.43 15.30
C ARG A 178 -16.39 11.99 14.78
N PHE A 179 -17.36 11.22 15.27
CA PHE A 179 -17.57 9.83 14.85
C PHE A 179 -18.31 9.79 13.52
N THR A 180 -19.30 10.67 13.32
CA THR A 180 -19.98 10.86 12.03
C THR A 180 -18.95 11.04 10.92
N TYR A 181 -18.08 12.04 11.06
CA TYR A 181 -17.02 12.31 10.07
C TYR A 181 -16.08 11.12 9.86
N THR A 182 -15.70 10.43 10.95
CA THR A 182 -14.84 9.24 10.84
C THR A 182 -15.48 8.16 9.98
N TYR A 183 -16.78 7.86 10.15
CA TYR A 183 -17.45 6.82 9.38
C TYR A 183 -17.70 7.23 7.92
N VAL A 184 -18.18 8.47 7.69
CA VAL A 184 -18.45 8.92 6.31
C VAL A 184 -17.15 9.10 5.50
N LEU A 185 -16.04 9.52 6.13
CA LEU A 185 -14.73 9.54 5.47
C LEU A 185 -14.21 8.13 5.21
N LYS A 186 -14.45 7.16 6.11
CA LYS A 186 -14.12 5.76 5.85
C LYS A 186 -14.89 5.19 4.65
N ALA A 187 -16.13 5.63 4.41
CA ALA A 187 -16.86 5.26 3.20
C ALA A 187 -16.21 5.79 1.91
N CYS A 188 -15.49 6.92 1.97
CA CYS A 188 -14.72 7.46 0.84
C CYS A 188 -13.50 6.61 0.45
N VAL A 189 -13.08 5.68 1.30
CA VAL A 189 -11.90 4.81 1.06
C VAL A 189 -12.27 3.35 0.83
N ALA A 190 -13.55 3.06 0.59
CA ALA A 190 -14.00 1.71 0.28
C ALA A 190 -13.47 1.20 -1.08
N SER A 191 -13.16 2.12 -2.02
CA SER A 191 -12.51 1.78 -3.29
C SER A 191 -11.62 2.92 -3.77
N GLU A 192 -10.38 2.61 -4.16
CA GLU A 192 -9.40 3.58 -4.65
C GLU A 192 -9.59 3.89 -6.14
N THR A 193 -10.35 3.05 -6.87
CA THR A 193 -10.57 3.19 -8.32
C THR A 193 -11.65 4.21 -8.68
N LEU A 194 -12.49 4.60 -7.72
CA LEU A 194 -13.63 5.48 -7.95
C LEU A 194 -13.26 6.94 -7.64
N GLY A 195 -12.81 7.67 -8.66
CA GLY A 195 -12.41 9.08 -8.51
C GLY A 195 -13.48 10.02 -7.92
N TRP A 196 -14.76 9.67 -8.01
CA TRP A 196 -15.84 10.46 -7.39
C TRP A 196 -15.85 10.36 -5.85
N LEU A 197 -15.29 9.30 -5.26
CA LEU A 197 -15.14 9.17 -3.81
C LEU A 197 -14.16 10.21 -3.25
N LEU A 198 -13.13 10.59 -4.02
CA LEU A 198 -12.25 11.72 -3.68
C LEU A 198 -13.04 13.04 -3.64
N LEU A 199 -13.98 13.25 -4.57
CA LEU A 199 -14.83 14.45 -4.57
C LEU A 199 -15.70 14.49 -3.30
N ARG A 200 -16.32 13.37 -2.92
CA ARG A 200 -17.05 13.26 -1.64
C ARG A 200 -16.16 13.52 -0.44
N GLY A 201 -14.95 12.97 -0.42
CA GLY A 201 -13.95 13.26 0.61
C GLY A 201 -13.67 14.76 0.76
N LYS A 202 -13.52 15.48 -0.36
CA LYS A 202 -13.34 16.95 -0.38
C LYS A 202 -14.57 17.71 0.10
N GLU A 203 -15.79 17.29 -0.27
CA GLU A 203 -17.04 17.89 0.22
C GLU A 203 -17.18 17.74 1.74
N ILE A 204 -16.93 16.54 2.25
CA ILE A 204 -16.98 16.23 3.69
C ILE A 204 -15.89 17.01 4.44
N HIS A 205 -14.67 17.10 3.90
CA HIS A 205 -13.61 17.92 4.47
C HIS A 205 -14.04 19.39 4.57
N ALA A 206 -14.61 19.97 3.50
CA ALA A 206 -15.12 21.34 3.54
C ALA A 206 -16.23 21.50 4.59
N HIS A 207 -17.10 20.51 4.76
CA HIS A 207 -18.12 20.50 5.81
C HIS A 207 -17.50 20.47 7.21
N MET A 208 -16.46 19.66 7.44
CA MET A 208 -15.72 19.62 8.70
C MET A 208 -15.13 20.99 9.07
N LEU A 209 -14.46 21.64 8.11
CA LEU A 209 -13.84 22.97 8.31
C LEU A 209 -14.88 24.03 8.69
N ARG A 210 -16.05 24.03 8.03
CA ARG A 210 -17.13 25.00 8.32
C ARG A 210 -17.73 24.83 9.72
N HIS A 211 -17.60 23.65 10.32
CA HIS A 211 -18.17 23.32 11.62
C HIS A 211 -17.11 23.21 12.74
N GLY A 212 -15.86 23.62 12.50
CA GLY A 212 -14.81 23.67 13.53
C GLY A 212 -14.18 22.32 13.88
N TYR A 213 -14.19 21.34 12.94
CA TYR A 213 -13.65 19.99 13.19
C TYR A 213 -12.20 19.80 12.72
N GLU A 214 -11.51 20.84 12.28
CA GLU A 214 -10.12 20.84 11.81
C GLU A 214 -9.09 20.46 12.88
N ALA A 215 -9.38 20.70 14.16
CA ALA A 215 -8.44 20.38 15.25
C ALA A 215 -8.60 18.95 15.80
N HIS A 216 -9.63 18.21 15.39
CA HIS A 216 -9.97 16.92 15.97
C HIS A 216 -9.21 15.75 15.32
N VAL A 217 -8.19 15.25 16.04
CA VAL A 217 -7.26 14.18 15.62
C VAL A 217 -7.91 12.98 14.92
N HIS A 218 -9.05 12.46 15.40
CA HIS A 218 -9.65 11.25 14.82
C HIS A 218 -10.21 11.46 13.41
N GLY A 219 -10.95 12.56 13.21
CA GLY A 219 -11.50 12.92 11.90
C GLY A 219 -10.38 13.29 10.92
N THR A 220 -9.41 14.09 11.37
CA THR A 220 -8.29 14.53 10.54
C THR A 220 -7.33 13.39 10.19
N THR A 221 -7.09 12.44 11.08
CA THR A 221 -6.29 11.23 10.75
C THR A 221 -6.97 10.36 9.70
N THR A 222 -8.29 10.23 9.75
CA THR A 222 -9.06 9.51 8.72
C THR A 222 -8.99 10.26 7.38
N LEU A 223 -9.01 11.59 7.42
CA LEU A 223 -8.87 12.43 6.24
C LEU A 223 -7.47 12.34 5.61
N VAL A 224 -6.41 12.20 6.41
CA VAL A 224 -5.07 11.86 5.92
C VAL A 224 -5.10 10.54 5.13
N ASP A 225 -5.75 9.49 5.64
CA ASP A 225 -5.90 8.21 4.93
C ASP A 225 -6.69 8.36 3.61
N VAL A 226 -7.76 9.17 3.61
CA VAL A 226 -8.53 9.48 2.38
C VAL A 226 -7.60 10.06 1.32
N TYR A 227 -6.89 11.15 1.63
CA TYR A 227 -6.00 11.77 0.65
C TYR A 227 -4.84 10.87 0.25
N ALA A 228 -4.29 10.08 1.19
CA ALA A 228 -3.21 9.14 0.93
C ALA A 228 -3.60 8.10 -0.13
N ARG A 229 -4.81 7.53 -0.04
CA ARG A 229 -5.28 6.49 -0.98
C ARG A 229 -5.54 7.00 -2.39
N PHE A 230 -5.82 8.29 -2.55
CA PHE A 230 -5.97 8.93 -3.87
C PHE A 230 -4.68 9.61 -4.35
N GLY A 231 -3.52 9.33 -3.74
CA GLY A 231 -2.23 9.92 -4.13
C GLY A 231 -2.13 11.43 -3.88
N CYS A 232 -3.08 12.02 -3.18
CA CYS A 232 -3.16 13.45 -2.88
C CYS A 232 -2.27 13.82 -1.67
N VAL A 233 -0.99 13.43 -1.72
CA VAL A 233 -0.06 13.50 -0.57
C VAL A 233 0.11 14.92 -0.03
N TRP A 234 0.08 15.93 -0.90
CA TRP A 234 0.13 17.34 -0.48
C TRP A 234 -1.03 17.70 0.46
N TYR A 235 -2.27 17.38 0.08
CA TYR A 235 -3.45 17.63 0.92
C TYR A 235 -3.38 16.84 2.24
N ALA A 236 -2.90 15.59 2.20
CA ALA A 236 -2.67 14.80 3.40
C ALA A 236 -1.67 15.50 4.35
N SER A 237 -0.57 16.04 3.81
CA SER A 237 0.44 16.77 4.58
C SER A 237 -0.12 18.05 5.19
N CYS A 238 -0.91 18.84 4.44
CA CYS A 238 -1.59 20.03 4.97
C CYS A 238 -2.48 19.68 6.17
N VAL A 239 -3.36 18.69 6.01
CA VAL A 239 -4.27 18.23 7.09
C VAL A 239 -3.48 17.75 8.30
N PHE A 240 -2.41 16.98 8.09
CA PHE A 240 -1.56 16.49 9.17
C PHE A 240 -0.87 17.63 9.93
N ASN A 241 -0.36 18.64 9.21
CA ASN A 241 0.33 19.78 9.81
C ASN A 241 -0.60 20.62 10.67
N GLU A 242 -1.87 20.75 10.28
CA GLU A 242 -2.91 21.46 11.04
C GLU A 242 -3.33 20.77 12.35
N ILE A 243 -2.98 19.48 12.55
CA ILE A 243 -3.27 18.76 13.81
C ILE A 243 -2.46 19.39 14.96
N PRO A 244 -3.11 20.00 15.99
CA PRO A 244 -2.40 20.70 17.06
C PRO A 244 -1.58 19.77 17.95
N VAL A 245 -2.15 18.61 18.30
CA VAL A 245 -1.50 17.58 19.11
C VAL A 245 -1.55 16.27 18.35
N LYS A 246 -0.42 15.93 17.71
CA LYS A 246 -0.25 14.68 16.96
C LYS A 246 -0.04 13.53 17.92
N ASN A 247 -0.73 12.41 17.71
CA ASN A 247 -0.54 11.17 18.46
C ASN A 247 0.08 10.08 17.57
N VAL A 248 0.41 8.92 18.14
CA VAL A 248 0.99 7.79 17.39
C VAL A 248 0.17 7.40 16.16
N VAL A 249 -1.16 7.54 16.18
CA VAL A 249 -2.04 7.18 15.06
C VAL A 249 -1.90 8.18 13.92
N SER A 250 -1.94 9.49 14.20
CA SER A 250 -1.75 10.52 13.15
C SER A 250 -0.36 10.46 12.55
N TRP A 251 0.69 10.26 13.36
CA TRP A 251 2.05 10.07 12.87
C TRP A 251 2.16 8.84 11.97
N SER A 252 1.66 7.69 12.43
CA SER A 252 1.71 6.44 11.66
C SER A 252 0.94 6.54 10.34
N ALA A 253 -0.19 7.24 10.32
CA ALA A 253 -0.99 7.45 9.12
C ALA A 253 -0.22 8.29 8.08
N MET A 254 0.43 9.38 8.49
CA MET A 254 1.19 10.22 7.57
C MET A 254 2.49 9.54 7.08
N ILE A 255 3.19 8.80 7.96
CA ILE A 255 4.35 7.99 7.55
C ILE A 255 3.91 6.91 6.54
N ALA A 256 2.78 6.24 6.78
CA ALA A 256 2.21 5.27 5.84
C ALA A 256 1.81 5.94 4.51
N CYS A 257 1.25 7.14 4.55
CA CYS A 257 0.92 7.94 3.36
C CYS A 257 2.15 8.16 2.48
N TYR A 258 3.24 8.64 3.07
CA TYR A 258 4.50 8.85 2.35
C TYR A 258 5.07 7.53 1.81
N ALA A 259 5.15 6.48 2.64
CA ALA A 259 5.71 5.19 2.24
C ALA A 259 4.95 4.53 1.07
N LYS A 260 3.61 4.59 1.08
CA LYS A 260 2.76 3.98 0.04
C LYS A 260 2.76 4.77 -1.28
N ASN A 261 3.00 6.07 -1.25
CA ASN A 261 2.96 6.94 -2.42
C ASN A 261 4.35 7.22 -3.02
N GLY A 262 5.32 6.33 -2.81
CA GLY A 262 6.66 6.44 -3.40
C GLY A 262 7.55 7.52 -2.78
N MET A 263 7.14 8.14 -1.68
CA MET A 263 7.86 9.19 -0.95
C MET A 263 8.57 8.61 0.26
N ALA A 264 9.37 7.57 0.03
CA ALA A 264 9.99 6.79 1.10
C ALA A 264 11.01 7.61 1.92
N PHE A 265 11.65 8.61 1.33
CA PHE A 265 12.61 9.47 2.05
C PHE A 265 11.88 10.35 3.07
N GLU A 266 10.78 10.98 2.64
CA GLU A 266 9.90 11.80 3.48
C GLU A 266 9.29 10.99 4.61
N ALA A 267 8.96 9.70 4.38
CA ALA A 267 8.50 8.80 5.43
C ALA A 267 9.55 8.59 6.53
N LEU A 268 10.83 8.42 6.16
CA LEU A 268 11.92 8.25 7.13
C LEU A 268 12.24 9.56 7.87
N GLU A 269 12.16 10.72 7.19
CA GLU A 269 12.33 12.02 7.86
C GLU A 269 11.21 12.31 8.86
N LEU A 270 9.96 12.03 8.48
CA LEU A 270 8.84 12.21 9.39
C LEU A 270 8.92 11.26 10.59
N PHE A 271 9.41 10.03 10.39
CA PHE A 271 9.70 9.11 11.50
C PHE A 271 10.80 9.65 12.41
N ARG A 272 11.85 10.27 11.85
CA ARG A 272 12.89 10.92 12.65
C ARG A 272 12.31 12.06 13.48
N GLU A 273 11.46 12.89 12.90
CA GLU A 273 10.76 13.97 13.61
C GLU A 273 9.90 13.42 14.75
N MET A 274 9.12 12.37 14.51
CA MET A 274 8.35 11.66 15.52
C MET A 274 9.24 11.18 16.68
N MET A 275 10.41 10.62 16.39
CA MET A 275 11.37 10.12 17.38
C MET A 275 12.06 11.24 18.19
N MET A 276 12.16 12.44 17.63
CA MET A 276 12.76 13.61 18.30
C MET A 276 11.73 14.41 19.12
N THR A 277 10.43 14.15 18.93
CA THR A 277 9.37 14.86 19.63
C THR A 277 9.19 14.28 21.03
N GLU A 278 9.26 15.12 22.07
CA GLU A 278 9.14 14.71 23.48
C GLU A 278 7.67 14.57 23.97
N THR A 279 6.69 14.51 23.07
CA THR A 279 5.27 14.47 23.46
C THR A 279 4.86 13.09 23.98
N LEU A 280 4.22 13.09 25.15
CA LEU A 280 3.61 11.91 25.75
C LEU A 280 2.59 11.31 24.76
N GLY A 281 2.85 10.09 24.25
CA GLY A 281 1.97 9.41 23.29
C GLY A 281 2.46 9.36 21.83
N SER A 282 3.66 9.85 21.54
CA SER A 282 4.32 9.75 20.22
C SER A 282 5.28 8.56 20.10
N VAL A 283 5.16 7.54 20.96
CA VAL A 283 6.01 6.34 20.89
C VAL A 283 5.61 5.49 19.68
N PRO A 284 6.53 5.22 18.74
CA PRO A 284 6.24 4.37 17.60
C PRO A 284 5.72 2.99 18.00
N ASN A 285 4.69 2.52 17.30
CA ASN A 285 4.08 1.21 17.52
C ASN A 285 4.33 0.28 16.32
N SER A 286 3.72 -0.91 16.32
CA SER A 286 3.87 -1.88 15.23
C SER A 286 3.44 -1.34 13.86
N VAL A 287 2.38 -0.54 13.80
CA VAL A 287 1.92 0.11 12.56
C VAL A 287 2.96 1.09 12.05
N THR A 288 3.55 1.90 12.94
CA THR A 288 4.66 2.79 12.59
C THR A 288 5.83 1.98 12.02
N MET A 289 6.25 0.91 12.70
CA MET A 289 7.39 0.09 12.29
C MET A 289 7.21 -0.54 10.91
N VAL A 290 6.01 -1.04 10.60
CA VAL A 290 5.71 -1.59 9.26
C VAL A 290 5.94 -0.53 8.17
N SER A 291 5.39 0.67 8.32
CA SER A 291 5.55 1.74 7.33
C SER A 291 7.00 2.21 7.17
N VAL A 292 7.75 2.31 8.27
CA VAL A 292 9.16 2.73 8.23
C VAL A 292 10.04 1.64 7.60
N LEU A 293 9.80 0.36 7.91
CA LEU A 293 10.51 -0.75 7.28
C LEU A 293 10.20 -0.84 5.78
N GLN A 294 8.95 -0.57 5.37
CA GLN A 294 8.59 -0.47 3.95
C GLN A 294 9.34 0.67 3.25
N ALA A 295 9.49 1.83 3.90
CA ALA A 295 10.30 2.93 3.38
C ALA A 295 11.79 2.56 3.26
N CYS A 296 12.36 1.88 4.26
CA CYS A 296 13.73 1.35 4.17
C CYS A 296 13.88 0.37 3.01
N ALA A 297 12.92 -0.54 2.86
CA ALA A 297 12.88 -1.50 1.76
C ALA A 297 12.80 -0.77 0.41
N ALA A 298 12.00 0.28 0.28
CA ALA A 298 11.88 1.05 -0.95
C ALA A 298 13.19 1.75 -1.35
N LEU A 299 13.97 2.25 -0.38
CA LEU A 299 15.25 2.93 -0.63
C LEU A 299 16.49 2.01 -0.61
N ALA A 300 16.31 0.72 -0.32
CA ALA A 300 17.38 -0.21 0.07
C ALA A 300 18.31 0.35 1.17
N ALA A 301 17.71 1.01 2.15
CA ALA A 301 18.37 1.64 3.29
C ALA A 301 18.67 0.59 4.38
N LEU A 302 19.68 -0.26 4.14
CA LEU A 302 20.00 -1.43 4.95
C LEU A 302 20.43 -1.05 6.37
N GLU A 303 21.28 -0.03 6.54
CA GLU A 303 21.79 0.31 7.87
C GLU A 303 20.69 0.93 8.74
N GLN A 304 19.80 1.75 8.18
CA GLN A 304 18.61 2.25 8.88
C GLN A 304 17.67 1.11 9.23
N GLY A 305 17.46 0.17 8.30
CA GLY A 305 16.70 -1.06 8.55
C GLY A 305 17.22 -1.84 9.75
N LYS A 306 18.55 -1.98 9.90
CA LYS A 306 19.18 -2.62 11.08
C LYS A 306 18.93 -1.84 12.38
N LEU A 307 19.02 -0.50 12.34
CA LEU A 307 18.71 0.35 13.51
C LEU A 307 17.26 0.19 13.97
N ILE A 308 16.32 0.15 13.02
CA ILE A 308 14.89 -0.05 13.28
C ILE A 308 14.63 -1.47 13.80
N HIS A 309 15.29 -2.49 13.24
CA HIS A 309 15.21 -3.85 13.77
C HIS A 309 15.70 -3.91 15.24
N GLY A 310 16.79 -3.24 15.57
CA GLY A 310 17.25 -3.11 16.96
C GLY A 310 16.26 -2.37 17.87
N TYR A 311 15.48 -1.42 17.35
CA TYR A 311 14.37 -0.80 18.09
C TYR A 311 13.23 -1.80 18.33
N ILE A 312 12.82 -2.55 17.31
CA ILE A 312 11.77 -3.57 17.37
C ILE A 312 12.05 -4.59 18.47
N LEU A 313 13.27 -5.12 18.53
CA LEU A 313 13.70 -6.08 19.56
C LEU A 313 13.65 -5.47 20.96
N ARG A 314 14.16 -4.25 21.13
CA ARG A 314 14.14 -3.55 22.44
C ARG A 314 12.72 -3.24 22.93
N LYS A 315 11.78 -3.03 22.01
CA LYS A 315 10.37 -2.76 22.31
C LYS A 315 9.48 -4.02 22.29
N ARG A 316 10.07 -5.20 22.09
CA ARG A 316 9.36 -6.49 22.03
C ARG A 316 8.24 -6.54 20.96
N LEU A 317 8.43 -5.81 19.86
CA LEU A 317 7.50 -5.77 18.73
C LEU A 317 7.71 -6.94 17.76
N ASP A 318 8.73 -7.77 17.99
CA ASP A 318 9.08 -8.99 17.25
C ASP A 318 8.11 -10.15 17.45
N SER A 319 7.18 -10.04 18.40
CA SER A 319 6.04 -10.97 18.56
C SER A 319 4.90 -10.72 17.56
N ILE A 320 4.94 -9.61 16.81
CA ILE A 320 3.85 -9.15 15.94
C ILE A 320 4.13 -9.57 14.50
N LEU A 321 3.33 -10.49 13.96
CA LEU A 321 3.54 -11.07 12.62
C LEU A 321 3.70 -10.04 11.49
N PRO A 322 2.86 -9.00 11.35
CA PRO A 322 3.08 -7.95 10.35
C PRO A 322 4.47 -7.29 10.40
N VAL A 323 5.02 -7.09 11.60
CA VAL A 323 6.37 -6.51 11.77
C VAL A 323 7.42 -7.49 11.28
N MET A 324 7.31 -8.76 11.64
CA MET A 324 8.25 -9.82 11.23
C MET A 324 8.21 -10.06 9.72
N ASN A 325 7.02 -10.14 9.11
CA ASN A 325 6.85 -10.27 7.66
C ASN A 325 7.49 -9.08 6.90
N THR A 326 7.35 -7.87 7.45
CA THR A 326 7.96 -6.67 6.87
C THR A 326 9.48 -6.65 7.05
N LEU A 327 10.02 -7.19 8.16
CA LEU A 327 11.47 -7.37 8.35
C LEU A 327 12.06 -8.34 7.32
N VAL A 328 11.44 -9.49 7.09
CA VAL A 328 11.85 -10.45 6.05
C VAL A 328 11.97 -9.73 4.69
N THR A 329 10.91 -9.02 4.32
CA THR A 329 10.83 -8.27 3.06
C THR A 329 11.87 -7.13 3.01
N MET A 330 12.07 -6.39 4.11
CA MET A 330 13.01 -5.28 4.19
C MET A 330 14.45 -5.76 3.97
N TYR A 331 14.89 -6.82 4.65
CA TYR A 331 16.22 -7.36 4.46
C TYR A 331 16.45 -7.87 3.04
N ALA A 332 15.50 -8.62 2.47
CA ALA A 332 15.57 -9.07 1.09
C ALA A 332 15.64 -7.89 0.11
N ARG A 333 14.73 -6.91 0.23
CA ARG A 333 14.69 -5.71 -0.63
C ARG A 333 15.87 -4.76 -0.43
N CYS A 334 16.65 -4.91 0.65
CA CYS A 334 17.93 -4.25 0.86
C CYS A 334 19.13 -5.08 0.39
N GLY A 335 18.91 -6.16 -0.37
CA GLY A 335 19.95 -6.99 -0.97
C GLY A 335 20.58 -7.98 0.01
N ASN A 336 19.90 -8.31 1.11
CA ASN A 336 20.37 -9.26 2.11
C ASN A 336 19.32 -10.35 2.39
N LEU A 337 19.12 -11.20 1.39
CA LEU A 337 18.13 -12.29 1.43
C LEU A 337 18.39 -13.26 2.58
N GLU A 338 19.65 -13.58 2.87
CA GLU A 338 20.02 -14.53 3.93
C GLU A 338 19.54 -14.09 5.32
N TRP A 339 19.65 -12.78 5.62
CA TRP A 339 19.10 -12.25 6.87
C TRP A 339 17.57 -12.28 6.89
N GLY A 340 16.91 -11.99 5.76
CA GLY A 340 15.46 -12.13 5.64
C GLY A 340 14.99 -13.57 5.88
N LYS A 341 15.68 -14.54 5.28
CA LYS A 341 15.44 -15.98 5.49
C LYS A 341 15.69 -16.38 6.95
N SER A 342 16.79 -15.94 7.56
CA SER A 342 17.10 -16.22 8.96
C SER A 342 16.02 -15.70 9.93
N ILE A 343 15.44 -14.54 9.64
CA ILE A 343 14.30 -14.03 10.42
C ILE A 343 13.08 -14.93 10.25
N PHE A 344 12.73 -15.29 9.01
CA PHE A 344 11.62 -16.20 8.72
C PHE A 344 11.78 -17.56 9.43
N ASP A 345 12.99 -18.13 9.39
CA ASP A 345 13.32 -19.41 10.01
C ASP A 345 13.14 -19.38 11.54
N ARG A 346 13.31 -18.21 12.17
CA ARG A 346 13.14 -17.99 13.62
C ARG A 346 11.72 -17.62 14.06
N MET A 347 10.78 -17.46 13.14
CA MET A 347 9.39 -17.15 13.48
C MET A 347 8.68 -18.38 14.06
N ASP A 348 8.13 -18.26 15.27
CA ASP A 348 7.36 -19.34 15.93
C ASP A 348 6.04 -19.66 15.21
N LYS A 349 5.39 -18.61 14.68
CA LYS A 349 4.15 -18.71 13.91
C LYS A 349 4.37 -18.08 12.55
N ARG A 350 3.81 -18.70 11.51
CA ARG A 350 3.87 -18.21 10.13
C ARG A 350 2.48 -18.25 9.57
N ASP A 351 2.05 -17.15 8.99
CA ASP A 351 0.80 -17.07 8.25
C ASP A 351 1.08 -17.06 6.74
N VAL A 352 0.01 -17.01 5.95
CA VAL A 352 0.10 -16.90 4.48
C VAL A 352 0.97 -15.71 4.05
N VAL A 353 0.94 -14.60 4.80
CA VAL A 353 1.72 -13.39 4.50
C VAL A 353 3.22 -13.61 4.77
N SER A 354 3.57 -14.37 5.81
CA SER A 354 4.96 -14.78 6.09
C SER A 354 5.55 -15.55 4.91
N TRP A 355 4.83 -16.55 4.41
CA TRP A 355 5.26 -17.37 3.28
C TRP A 355 5.34 -16.56 1.99
N ASN A 356 4.34 -15.72 1.70
CA ASN A 356 4.35 -14.85 0.52
C ASN A 356 5.55 -13.89 0.56
N SER A 357 5.91 -13.37 1.74
CA SER A 357 7.10 -12.52 1.93
C SER A 357 8.38 -13.25 1.56
N LEU A 358 8.54 -14.52 1.95
CA LEU A 358 9.70 -15.33 1.58
C LEU A 358 9.72 -15.70 0.09
N ILE A 359 8.59 -16.17 -0.46
CA ILE A 359 8.45 -16.58 -1.86
C ILE A 359 8.77 -15.41 -2.79
N SER A 360 8.16 -14.24 -2.53
CA SER A 360 8.43 -13.03 -3.31
C SER A 360 9.88 -12.56 -3.16
N SER A 361 10.48 -12.69 -1.97
CA SER A 361 11.90 -12.40 -1.74
C SER A 361 12.81 -13.31 -2.57
N TYR A 362 12.53 -14.59 -2.68
CA TYR A 362 13.26 -15.47 -3.61
C TYR A 362 13.07 -15.04 -5.07
N GLY A 363 11.84 -14.69 -5.46
CA GLY A 363 11.51 -14.26 -6.82
C GLY A 363 12.27 -13.02 -7.28
N ILE A 364 12.28 -11.94 -6.46
CA ILE A 364 13.02 -10.71 -6.82
C ILE A 364 14.55 -10.93 -6.84
N HIS A 365 15.07 -11.99 -6.24
CA HIS A 365 16.48 -12.36 -6.29
C HIS A 365 16.80 -13.34 -7.44
N GLY A 366 15.81 -13.75 -8.24
CA GLY A 366 15.98 -14.71 -9.34
C GLY A 366 16.04 -16.18 -8.90
N PHE A 367 15.79 -16.48 -7.62
CA PHE A 367 15.85 -17.84 -7.08
C PHE A 367 14.49 -18.55 -7.21
N GLY A 368 14.02 -18.73 -8.45
CA GLY A 368 12.69 -19.28 -8.74
C GLY A 368 12.46 -20.68 -8.17
N THR A 369 13.46 -21.56 -8.22
CA THR A 369 13.35 -22.92 -7.66
C THR A 369 13.20 -22.91 -6.15
N ASN A 370 13.89 -22.01 -5.44
CA ASN A 370 13.70 -21.80 -4.01
C ASN A 370 12.31 -21.23 -3.69
N ALA A 371 11.77 -20.35 -4.55
CA ALA A 371 10.42 -19.83 -4.40
C ALA A 371 9.36 -20.93 -4.53
N ILE A 372 9.50 -21.83 -5.51
CA ILE A 372 8.62 -23.00 -5.68
C ILE A 372 8.73 -23.94 -4.48
N LYS A 373 9.95 -24.20 -4.00
CA LYS A 373 10.17 -25.01 -2.80
C LYS A 373 9.46 -24.41 -1.59
N ALA A 374 9.62 -23.11 -1.34
CA ALA A 374 8.95 -22.43 -0.24
C ALA A 374 7.42 -22.47 -0.38
N PHE A 375 6.89 -22.36 -1.60
CA PHE A 375 5.47 -22.52 -1.87
C PHE A 375 4.96 -23.94 -1.54
N ASN A 376 5.72 -24.97 -1.90
CA ASN A 376 5.37 -26.35 -1.56
C ASN A 376 5.50 -26.63 -0.06
N ASP A 377 6.52 -26.07 0.61
CA ASP A 377 6.70 -26.18 2.07
C ASP A 377 5.54 -25.53 2.83
N MET A 378 5.01 -24.40 2.33
CA MET A 378 3.80 -23.75 2.86
C MET A 378 2.60 -24.70 2.82
N ILE A 379 2.35 -25.33 1.67
CA ILE A 379 1.27 -26.32 1.49
C ILE A 379 1.49 -27.53 2.39
N GLY A 380 2.72 -28.05 2.45
CA GLY A 380 3.10 -29.19 3.28
C GLY A 380 2.91 -28.94 4.79
N GLN A 381 2.95 -27.68 5.23
CA GLN A 381 2.63 -27.27 6.61
C GLN A 381 1.14 -27.00 6.83
N GLY A 382 0.28 -27.31 5.87
CA GLY A 382 -1.17 -27.17 5.98
C GLY A 382 -1.66 -25.72 5.86
N ILE A 383 -0.82 -24.80 5.37
CA ILE A 383 -1.20 -23.40 5.18
C ILE A 383 -1.72 -23.25 3.73
N PRO A 384 -3.02 -22.96 3.53
CA PRO A 384 -3.59 -22.89 2.19
C PRO A 384 -3.03 -21.69 1.42
N PRO A 385 -2.64 -21.85 0.14
CA PRO A 385 -2.18 -20.74 -0.67
C PRO A 385 -3.32 -19.76 -0.95
N SER A 386 -2.94 -18.50 -1.15
CA SER A 386 -3.83 -17.42 -1.57
C SER A 386 -3.54 -16.99 -3.01
N ALA A 387 -4.39 -16.15 -3.58
CA ALA A 387 -4.10 -15.44 -4.83
C ALA A 387 -2.71 -14.76 -4.78
N ILE A 388 -2.35 -14.11 -3.67
CA ILE A 388 -1.03 -13.47 -3.52
C ILE A 388 0.12 -14.49 -3.47
N SER A 389 -0.12 -15.70 -2.97
CA SER A 389 0.86 -16.79 -2.95
C SER A 389 1.20 -17.23 -4.37
N PHE A 390 0.17 -17.39 -5.21
CA PHE A 390 0.35 -17.72 -6.62
C PHE A 390 1.00 -16.60 -7.41
N LEU A 391 0.59 -15.35 -7.19
CA LEU A 391 1.24 -14.20 -7.80
C LEU A 391 2.75 -14.17 -7.48
N SER A 392 3.12 -14.43 -6.22
CA SER A 392 4.51 -14.43 -5.77
C SER A 392 5.35 -15.53 -6.45
N VAL A 393 4.84 -16.76 -6.53
CA VAL A 393 5.58 -17.89 -7.13
C VAL A 393 5.61 -17.81 -8.67
N LEU A 394 4.54 -17.32 -9.32
CA LEU A 394 4.52 -17.08 -10.76
C LEU A 394 5.49 -15.96 -11.17
N GLY A 395 5.54 -14.86 -10.41
CA GLY A 395 6.55 -13.82 -10.60
C GLY A 395 7.98 -14.36 -10.48
N ALA A 396 8.22 -15.25 -9.50
CA ALA A 396 9.50 -15.92 -9.35
C ALA A 396 9.85 -16.82 -10.56
N CYS A 397 8.87 -17.55 -11.10
CA CYS A 397 9.04 -18.35 -12.32
C CYS A 397 9.40 -17.46 -13.52
N SER A 398 8.75 -16.29 -13.64
CA SER A 398 9.04 -15.31 -14.70
C SER A 398 10.49 -14.81 -14.67
N HIS A 399 11.01 -14.53 -13.48
CA HIS A 399 12.38 -14.02 -13.32
C HIS A 399 13.46 -15.09 -13.44
N ALA A 400 13.11 -16.35 -13.24
CA ALA A 400 14.01 -17.50 -13.33
C ALA A 400 13.88 -18.31 -14.64
N GLY A 401 12.94 -17.97 -15.51
CA GLY A 401 12.71 -18.66 -16.79
C GLY A 401 12.08 -20.05 -16.64
N LEU A 402 11.38 -20.31 -15.54
CA LEU A 402 10.76 -21.60 -15.23
C LEU A 402 9.37 -21.70 -15.90
N VAL A 403 9.36 -21.76 -17.23
CA VAL A 403 8.11 -21.66 -18.03
C VAL A 403 7.13 -22.79 -17.75
N GLU A 404 7.61 -24.03 -17.74
CA GLU A 404 6.75 -25.20 -17.56
C GLU A 404 6.23 -25.31 -16.12
N ASP A 405 7.07 -25.03 -15.13
CA ASP A 405 6.63 -24.95 -13.73
C ASP A 405 5.58 -23.84 -13.52
N GLY A 406 5.79 -22.68 -14.14
CA GLY A 406 4.82 -21.57 -14.11
C GLY A 406 3.47 -21.95 -14.70
N LYS A 407 3.45 -22.71 -15.81
CA LYS A 407 2.21 -23.24 -16.40
C LYS A 407 1.51 -24.23 -15.48
N LEU A 408 2.25 -25.14 -14.85
CA LEU A 408 1.70 -26.12 -13.91
C LEU A 408 1.08 -25.42 -12.69
N LEU A 409 1.80 -24.46 -12.11
CA LEU A 409 1.32 -23.65 -10.98
C LEU A 409 0.05 -22.87 -11.36
N PHE A 410 0.02 -22.21 -12.51
CA PHE A 410 -1.16 -21.47 -12.97
C PHE A 410 -2.39 -22.38 -13.15
N GLN A 411 -2.20 -23.60 -13.65
CA GLN A 411 -3.30 -24.57 -13.75
C GLN A 411 -3.76 -25.09 -12.39
N SER A 412 -2.83 -25.33 -11.47
CA SER A 412 -3.12 -25.83 -10.12
C SER A 412 -3.99 -24.84 -9.31
N MET A 413 -3.87 -23.52 -9.57
CA MET A 413 -4.71 -22.50 -8.95
C MET A 413 -6.20 -22.86 -9.00
N ILE A 414 -6.68 -23.22 -10.19
CA ILE A 414 -8.08 -23.54 -10.41
C ILE A 414 -8.37 -24.99 -10.01
N LYS A 415 -7.55 -25.93 -10.50
CA LYS A 415 -7.82 -27.37 -10.38
C LYS A 415 -7.71 -27.88 -8.95
N GLU A 416 -6.75 -27.40 -8.19
CA GLU A 416 -6.39 -27.92 -6.87
C GLU A 416 -6.83 -26.97 -5.75
N HIS A 417 -6.70 -25.66 -5.96
CA HIS A 417 -6.94 -24.66 -4.91
C HIS A 417 -8.23 -23.87 -5.06
N ARG A 418 -8.97 -24.03 -6.17
CA ARG A 418 -10.21 -23.30 -6.48
C ARG A 418 -10.06 -21.78 -6.41
N ILE A 419 -8.88 -21.27 -6.75
CA ILE A 419 -8.55 -19.86 -6.84
C ILE A 419 -8.66 -19.44 -8.30
N TYR A 420 -9.54 -18.49 -8.59
CA TYR A 420 -9.67 -17.94 -9.94
C TYR A 420 -8.55 -16.93 -10.23
N PRO A 421 -7.86 -17.02 -11.39
CA PRO A 421 -6.81 -16.06 -11.74
C PRO A 421 -7.35 -14.64 -11.90
N SER A 422 -6.69 -13.68 -11.24
CA SER A 422 -6.90 -12.24 -11.43
C SER A 422 -6.05 -11.69 -12.59
N VAL A 423 -6.24 -10.42 -12.96
CA VAL A 423 -5.49 -9.77 -14.05
C VAL A 423 -3.97 -9.83 -13.84
N GLU A 424 -3.50 -9.78 -12.60
CA GLU A 424 -2.08 -9.85 -12.23
C GLU A 424 -1.49 -11.25 -12.48
N HIS A 425 -2.28 -12.31 -12.28
CA HIS A 425 -1.81 -13.68 -12.57
C HIS A 425 -1.63 -13.90 -14.07
N TYR A 426 -2.56 -13.40 -14.88
CA TYR A 426 -2.42 -13.43 -16.34
C TYR A 426 -1.23 -12.58 -16.80
N ALA A 427 -1.00 -11.41 -16.20
CA ALA A 427 0.18 -10.60 -16.49
C ALA A 427 1.49 -11.37 -16.21
N CYS A 428 1.58 -12.11 -15.09
CA CYS A 428 2.74 -12.99 -14.85
C CYS A 428 2.89 -14.08 -15.91
N MET A 429 1.80 -14.71 -16.37
CA MET A 429 1.88 -15.71 -17.45
C MET A 429 2.34 -15.11 -18.77
N VAL A 430 1.86 -13.91 -19.12
CA VAL A 430 2.33 -13.16 -20.30
C VAL A 430 3.81 -12.81 -20.16
N ASP A 431 4.26 -12.39 -18.98
CA ASP A 431 5.68 -12.09 -18.72
C ASP A 431 6.56 -13.35 -18.84
N ILE A 432 6.15 -14.49 -18.26
CA ILE A 432 6.84 -15.79 -18.36
C ILE A 432 7.02 -16.19 -19.83
N LEU A 433 5.93 -16.19 -20.60
CA LEU A 433 5.94 -16.60 -22.00
C LEU A 433 6.68 -15.60 -22.89
N GLY A 434 6.47 -14.30 -22.64
CA GLY A 434 7.07 -13.21 -23.39
C GLY A 434 8.59 -13.25 -23.29
N ARG A 435 9.15 -13.38 -22.09
CA ARG A 435 10.61 -13.48 -21.88
C ARG A 435 11.23 -14.74 -22.47
N ALA A 436 10.44 -15.81 -22.56
CA ALA A 436 10.85 -17.06 -23.19
C ALA A 436 10.71 -17.05 -24.73
N ASN A 437 10.45 -15.89 -25.34
CA ASN A 437 10.19 -15.73 -26.77
C ASN A 437 9.00 -16.57 -27.29
N ARG A 438 8.00 -16.85 -26.44
CA ARG A 438 6.76 -17.55 -26.80
C ARG A 438 5.63 -16.55 -27.01
N LEU A 439 5.88 -15.54 -27.85
CA LEU A 439 5.00 -14.38 -28.01
C LEU A 439 3.59 -14.74 -28.47
N ASP A 440 3.42 -15.74 -29.33
CA ASP A 440 2.11 -16.19 -29.81
C ASP A 440 1.29 -16.82 -28.66
N GLU A 441 1.93 -17.60 -27.80
CA GLU A 441 1.27 -18.13 -26.60
C GLU A 441 0.94 -17.02 -25.62
N ALA A 442 1.83 -16.03 -25.46
CA ALA A 442 1.59 -14.88 -24.60
C ALA A 442 0.37 -14.06 -25.08
N ALA A 443 0.27 -13.82 -26.39
CA ALA A 443 -0.88 -13.16 -27.01
C ALA A 443 -2.16 -13.98 -26.84
N LYS A 444 -2.08 -15.31 -27.03
CA LYS A 444 -3.21 -16.21 -26.80
C LYS A 444 -3.70 -16.20 -25.36
N VAL A 445 -2.80 -16.13 -24.37
CA VAL A 445 -3.20 -16.00 -22.96
C VAL A 445 -4.05 -14.77 -22.73
N ILE A 446 -3.73 -13.64 -23.38
CA ILE A 446 -4.54 -12.41 -23.31
C ILE A 446 -5.90 -12.58 -24.00
N GLU A 447 -5.94 -13.24 -25.16
CA GLU A 447 -7.18 -13.51 -25.90
C GLU A 447 -8.14 -14.44 -25.15
N ASP A 448 -7.60 -15.42 -24.43
CA ASP A 448 -8.38 -16.41 -23.67
C ASP A 448 -8.86 -15.86 -22.30
N MET A 449 -8.47 -14.63 -21.92
CA MET A 449 -8.89 -14.01 -20.65
C MET A 449 -10.41 -13.82 -20.61
N ARG A 450 -11.04 -14.32 -19.53
CA ARG A 450 -12.47 -14.09 -19.25
C ARG A 450 -12.75 -12.75 -18.54
N ILE A 451 -11.71 -11.97 -18.31
CA ILE A 451 -11.72 -10.67 -17.64
C ILE A 451 -10.96 -9.68 -18.52
N GLU A 452 -11.30 -8.41 -18.43
CA GLU A 452 -10.65 -7.37 -19.25
C GLU A 452 -9.13 -7.36 -18.98
N PRO A 453 -8.28 -7.50 -20.01
CA PRO A 453 -6.83 -7.50 -19.82
C PRO A 453 -6.33 -6.17 -19.28
N GLY A 454 -5.62 -6.23 -18.15
CA GLY A 454 -5.05 -5.08 -17.48
C GLY A 454 -3.79 -4.53 -18.17
N LYS A 455 -3.40 -3.33 -17.76
CA LYS A 455 -2.20 -2.65 -18.25
C LYS A 455 -0.91 -3.45 -18.09
N ASP A 456 -0.78 -4.23 -17.02
CA ASP A 456 0.45 -4.98 -16.73
C ASP A 456 0.65 -6.13 -17.74
N ALA A 457 -0.43 -6.81 -18.16
CA ALA A 457 -0.35 -7.86 -19.18
C ALA A 457 0.08 -7.30 -20.54
N TRP A 458 -0.54 -6.20 -20.98
CA TRP A 458 -0.13 -5.53 -22.22
C TRP A 458 1.28 -4.94 -22.13
N GLY A 459 1.66 -4.40 -20.98
CA GLY A 459 3.01 -3.88 -20.71
C GLY A 459 4.07 -4.97 -20.78
N SER A 460 3.81 -6.14 -20.19
CA SER A 460 4.67 -7.32 -20.31
C SER A 460 4.81 -7.79 -21.76
N LEU A 461 3.70 -7.85 -22.52
CA LEU A 461 3.75 -8.22 -23.93
C LEU A 461 4.55 -7.22 -24.76
N LEU A 462 4.33 -5.91 -24.58
CA LEU A 462 5.08 -4.86 -25.27
C LEU A 462 6.57 -4.92 -24.93
N GLY A 463 6.90 -5.14 -23.65
CA GLY A 463 8.28 -5.35 -23.19
C GLY A 463 8.96 -6.55 -23.84
N ALA A 464 8.25 -7.66 -23.99
CA ALA A 464 8.74 -8.85 -24.70
C ALA A 464 8.90 -8.60 -26.20
N CYS A 465 7.98 -7.85 -26.83
CA CYS A 465 8.08 -7.46 -28.23
C CYS A 465 9.30 -6.58 -28.51
N ARG A 466 9.74 -5.75 -27.54
CA ARG A 466 11.03 -5.05 -27.63
C ARG A 466 12.20 -6.03 -27.67
N VAL A 467 12.26 -6.96 -26.73
CA VAL A 467 13.39 -7.92 -26.65
C VAL A 467 13.49 -8.79 -27.90
N HIS A 468 12.36 -9.11 -28.54
CA HIS A 468 12.30 -10.04 -29.67
C HIS A 468 11.95 -9.37 -31.01
N CYS A 469 11.96 -8.04 -31.08
CA CYS A 469 11.69 -7.25 -32.30
C CYS A 469 10.36 -7.59 -33.02
N ASN A 470 9.29 -7.87 -32.29
CA ASN A 470 7.98 -8.16 -32.91
C ASN A 470 7.13 -6.88 -33.03
N VAL A 471 7.22 -6.20 -34.17
CA VAL A 471 6.54 -4.93 -34.43
C VAL A 471 5.01 -5.08 -34.39
N GLN A 472 4.46 -6.13 -34.99
CA GLN A 472 3.00 -6.29 -35.12
C GLN A 472 2.31 -6.46 -33.76
N LEU A 473 2.87 -7.30 -32.87
CA LEU A 473 2.33 -7.46 -31.53
C LEU A 473 2.58 -6.22 -30.66
N ALA A 474 3.70 -5.52 -30.86
CA ALA A 474 3.96 -4.26 -30.18
C ALA A 474 2.89 -3.21 -30.49
N GLU A 475 2.54 -3.02 -31.76
CA GLU A 475 1.47 -2.08 -32.18
C GLU A 475 0.12 -2.41 -31.53
N ARG A 476 -0.24 -3.69 -31.51
CA ARG A 476 -1.46 -4.17 -30.85
C ARG A 476 -1.45 -3.87 -29.35
N ALA A 477 -0.35 -4.18 -28.66
CA ALA A 477 -0.22 -3.96 -27.23
C ALA A 477 -0.22 -2.46 -26.89
N SER A 478 0.53 -1.65 -27.62
CA SER A 478 0.60 -0.20 -27.44
C SER A 478 -0.74 0.49 -27.63
N LYS A 479 -1.54 0.07 -28.62
CA LYS A 479 -2.89 0.62 -28.81
C LYS A 479 -3.75 0.49 -27.55
N ARG A 480 -3.75 -0.69 -26.92
CA ARG A 480 -4.49 -0.92 -25.66
C ARG A 480 -3.86 -0.16 -24.49
N LEU A 481 -2.53 -0.09 -24.41
CA LEU A 481 -1.85 0.68 -23.37
C LEU A 481 -2.12 2.19 -23.46
N PHE A 482 -2.29 2.76 -24.65
CA PHE A 482 -2.63 4.18 -24.80
C PHE A 482 -4.05 4.51 -24.34
N GLU A 483 -4.96 3.52 -24.35
CA GLU A 483 -6.32 3.63 -23.81
C GLU A 483 -6.32 3.44 -22.29
N LEU A 484 -5.59 2.44 -21.78
CA LEU A 484 -5.52 2.10 -20.35
C LEU A 484 -4.66 3.07 -19.53
N GLU A 485 -3.58 3.58 -20.10
CA GLU A 485 -2.62 4.47 -19.45
C GLU A 485 -2.25 5.66 -20.35
N PRO A 486 -3.20 6.58 -20.63
CA PRO A 486 -3.00 7.66 -21.59
C PRO A 486 -1.88 8.64 -21.20
N THR A 487 -1.51 8.67 -19.91
CA THR A 487 -0.48 9.55 -19.34
C THR A 487 0.88 8.87 -19.14
N ASN A 488 1.00 7.56 -19.42
CA ASN A 488 2.26 6.83 -19.24
C ASN A 488 3.16 6.99 -20.48
N ALA A 489 4.07 7.97 -20.43
CA ALA A 489 5.05 8.22 -21.49
C ALA A 489 5.92 6.99 -21.83
N GLY A 490 6.13 6.09 -20.88
CA GLY A 490 6.97 4.89 -21.06
C GLY A 490 6.46 3.97 -22.18
N ASN A 491 5.15 3.84 -22.35
CA ASN A 491 4.54 3.00 -23.38
C ASN A 491 4.83 3.52 -24.79
N TYR A 492 4.86 4.83 -24.96
CA TYR A 492 5.17 5.50 -26.24
C TYR A 492 6.66 5.39 -26.56
N VAL A 493 7.52 5.65 -25.57
CA VAL A 493 8.98 5.51 -25.73
C VAL A 493 9.33 4.08 -26.11
N LEU A 494 8.72 3.09 -25.45
CA LEU A 494 8.97 1.68 -25.73
C LEU A 494 8.56 1.28 -27.16
N LEU A 495 7.43 1.79 -27.68
CA LEU A 495 7.04 1.57 -29.07
C LEU A 495 7.99 2.27 -30.06
N ALA A 496 8.42 3.49 -29.75
CA ALA A 496 9.38 4.22 -30.56
C ALA A 496 10.75 3.51 -30.61
N ASP A 497 11.20 2.93 -29.49
CA ASP A 497 12.42 2.10 -29.43
C ASP A 497 12.30 0.89 -30.38
N ILE A 498 11.15 0.19 -30.37
CA ILE A 498 10.87 -0.95 -31.25
C ILE A 498 10.89 -0.54 -32.72
N TYR A 499 10.25 0.58 -33.08
CA TYR A 499 10.29 1.08 -34.45
C TYR A 499 11.69 1.51 -34.88
N ALA A 500 12.48 2.12 -34.00
CA ALA A 500 13.84 2.51 -34.29
C ALA A 500 14.73 1.29 -34.57
N GLU A 501 14.58 0.23 -33.79
CA GLU A 501 15.28 -1.05 -34.00
C GLU A 501 14.88 -1.71 -35.33
N ALA A 502 13.60 -1.63 -35.69
CA ALA A 502 13.08 -2.05 -36.99
C ALA A 502 13.40 -1.08 -38.15
N LYS A 503 14.15 0.01 -37.90
CA LYS A 503 14.51 1.08 -38.86
C LYS A 503 13.31 1.81 -39.49
N MET A 504 12.17 1.82 -38.80
CA MET A 504 10.92 2.47 -39.21
C MET A 504 10.86 3.93 -38.71
N TRP A 505 11.76 4.78 -39.20
CA TRP A 505 11.96 6.15 -38.69
C TRP A 505 10.74 7.08 -38.85
N ASP A 506 9.89 6.85 -39.84
CA ASP A 506 8.67 7.64 -40.00
C ASP A 506 7.64 7.33 -38.90
N GLU A 507 7.56 6.08 -38.45
CA GLU A 507 6.71 5.73 -37.30
C GLU A 507 7.30 6.26 -35.99
N VAL A 508 8.63 6.26 -35.82
CA VAL A 508 9.30 6.92 -34.68
C VAL A 508 8.90 8.40 -34.60
N LYS A 509 8.91 9.12 -35.73
CA LYS A 509 8.49 10.53 -35.77
C LYS A 509 7.03 10.70 -35.38
N ARG A 510 6.13 9.80 -35.83
CA ARG A 510 4.71 9.83 -35.47
C ARG A 510 4.49 9.61 -33.98
N VAL A 511 5.15 8.64 -33.37
CA VAL A 511 5.02 8.35 -31.93
C VAL A 511 5.59 9.49 -31.08
N LYS A 512 6.74 10.08 -31.48
CA LYS A 512 7.30 11.27 -30.81
C LYS A 512 6.34 12.46 -30.87
N LYS A 513 5.77 12.74 -32.05
CA LYS A 513 4.75 13.78 -32.19
C LYS A 513 3.53 13.53 -31.28
N LEU A 514 3.06 12.30 -31.18
CA LEU A 514 1.94 11.95 -30.29
C LEU A 514 2.28 12.17 -28.80
N LEU A 515 3.53 11.90 -28.41
CA LEU A 515 4.03 12.15 -27.06
C LEU A 515 4.08 13.66 -26.76
N ASP A 516 4.55 14.47 -27.72
CA ASP A 516 4.62 15.93 -27.63
C ASP A 516 3.22 16.57 -27.61
N ASP A 517 2.31 16.15 -28.50
CA ASP A 517 0.93 16.64 -28.60
C ASP A 517 0.14 16.39 -27.30
N ARG A 518 0.53 15.38 -26.52
CA ARG A 518 -0.06 15.03 -25.21
C ARG A 518 0.68 15.66 -24.02
N GLY A 519 1.78 16.38 -24.26
CA GLY A 519 2.60 17.00 -23.20
C GLY A 519 3.21 15.99 -22.23
N LEU A 520 3.44 14.75 -22.67
CA LEU A 520 3.95 13.69 -21.81
C LEU A 520 5.47 13.79 -21.67
N GLN A 521 5.99 13.55 -20.48
CA GLN A 521 7.43 13.54 -20.23
C GLN A 521 7.89 12.18 -19.72
N LYS A 522 9.04 11.72 -20.23
CA LYS A 522 9.67 10.49 -19.76
C LYS A 522 10.15 10.68 -18.32
N VAL A 523 9.85 9.72 -17.46
CA VAL A 523 10.41 9.68 -16.10
C VAL A 523 11.93 9.51 -16.19
N SER A 524 12.68 10.43 -15.60
CA SER A 524 14.13 10.36 -15.55
C SER A 524 14.61 9.17 -14.73
N GLY A 525 15.64 8.48 -15.23
CA GLY A 525 16.32 7.43 -14.47
C GLY A 525 17.04 8.03 -13.27
N ARG A 526 16.76 7.49 -12.09
CA ARG A 526 17.37 7.86 -10.82
C ARG A 526 17.87 6.59 -10.13
N SER A 527 19.08 6.68 -9.60
CA SER A 527 19.71 5.61 -8.83
C SER A 527 20.06 6.09 -7.43
N TRP A 528 19.90 5.22 -6.43
CA TRP A 528 20.25 5.50 -5.04
C TRP A 528 21.27 4.52 -4.52
N ILE A 529 22.15 5.01 -3.65
CA ILE A 529 23.16 4.23 -2.93
C ILE A 529 23.24 4.70 -1.49
N GLU A 530 23.37 3.75 -0.57
CA GLU A 530 23.60 4.05 0.84
C GLU A 530 25.09 3.89 1.18
N ILE A 531 25.72 4.96 1.68
CA ILE A 531 27.09 4.94 2.17
C ILE A 531 27.12 5.55 3.58
N ARG A 532 27.70 4.83 4.54
CA ARG A 532 27.89 5.30 5.93
C ARG A 532 26.62 5.90 6.55
N ARG A 533 25.46 5.25 6.35
CA ARG A 533 24.13 5.66 6.83
C ARG A 533 23.52 6.90 6.17
N LYS A 534 24.09 7.35 5.05
CA LYS A 534 23.54 8.43 4.23
C LYS A 534 23.17 7.90 2.86
N ILE A 535 21.98 8.28 2.39
CA ILE A 535 21.47 7.93 1.07
C ILE A 535 21.87 9.05 0.10
N TYR A 536 22.46 8.66 -1.02
CA TYR A 536 22.83 9.54 -2.13
C TYR A 536 21.99 9.16 -3.35
N SER A 537 21.62 10.14 -4.16
CA SER A 537 20.84 9.94 -5.38
C SER A 537 21.55 10.55 -6.59
N PHE A 538 21.50 9.84 -7.71
CA PHE A 538 22.11 10.22 -8.97
C PHE A 538 21.05 10.29 -10.07
N THR A 539 21.10 11.34 -10.89
CA THR A 539 20.33 11.50 -12.12
C THR A 539 21.30 11.82 -13.25
N SER A 540 20.93 11.53 -14.50
CA SER A 540 21.83 11.75 -15.65
C SER A 540 22.13 13.22 -15.95
N VAL A 541 21.47 14.17 -15.26
CA VAL A 541 21.45 15.60 -15.63
C VAL A 541 21.94 16.51 -14.48
N GLU A 542 22.08 16.01 -13.24
CA GLU A 542 22.43 16.87 -12.08
C GLU A 542 23.91 16.78 -11.67
N GLU A 543 24.60 17.92 -11.73
CA GLU A 543 26.01 18.14 -11.33
C GLU A 543 26.20 18.30 -9.80
N LEU A 544 25.13 18.24 -9.00
CA LEU A 544 25.13 18.71 -7.60
C LEU A 544 25.61 17.68 -6.56
N SER A 545 26.25 16.58 -6.99
CA SER A 545 26.82 15.61 -6.06
C SER A 545 28.21 16.04 -5.59
N PRO A 546 28.50 16.04 -4.28
CA PRO A 546 29.88 16.17 -3.79
C PRO A 546 30.75 15.10 -4.46
N GLN A 547 31.92 15.48 -4.99
CA GLN A 547 32.86 14.59 -5.70
C GLN A 547 32.44 14.17 -7.13
N ILE A 548 31.48 14.83 -7.78
CA ILE A 548 31.04 14.45 -9.13
C ILE A 548 32.20 14.40 -10.15
N GLU A 549 33.18 15.32 -10.05
CA GLU A 549 34.39 15.30 -10.88
C GLU A 549 35.21 14.02 -10.72
N GLN A 550 35.37 13.54 -9.47
CA GLN A 550 36.09 12.30 -9.16
C GLN A 550 35.33 11.08 -9.68
N VAL A 551 34.00 11.10 -9.59
CA VAL A 551 33.13 10.05 -10.13
C VAL A 551 33.28 9.97 -11.65
N HIS A 552 33.22 11.10 -12.36
CA HIS A 552 33.41 11.13 -13.81
C HIS A 552 34.81 10.70 -14.23
N ALA A 553 35.85 11.18 -13.55
CA ALA A 553 37.23 10.78 -13.83
C ALA A 553 37.42 9.26 -13.72
N LEU A 554 36.91 8.65 -12.63
CA LEU A 554 36.97 7.20 -12.44
C LEU A 554 36.17 6.44 -13.51
N LEU A 555 34.99 6.94 -13.89
CA LEU A 555 34.20 6.32 -14.95
C LEU A 555 34.89 6.34 -16.32
N LEU A 556 35.56 7.45 -16.66
CA LEU A 556 36.34 7.55 -17.88
C LEU A 556 37.52 6.57 -17.87
N GLU A 557 38.27 6.52 -16.78
CA GLU A 557 39.38 5.57 -16.59
C GLU A 557 38.91 4.12 -16.76
N ILE A 558 37.89 3.69 -16.00
CA ILE A 558 37.37 2.33 -16.08
C ILE A 558 36.77 2.05 -17.47
N SER A 559 36.09 3.03 -18.09
CA SER A 559 35.53 2.88 -19.45
C SER A 559 36.63 2.59 -20.49
N MET A 560 37.76 3.29 -20.43
CA MET A 560 38.89 3.05 -21.31
C MET A 560 39.45 1.64 -21.14
N GLU A 561 39.69 1.21 -19.90
CA GLU A 561 40.18 -0.16 -19.61
C GLU A 561 39.19 -1.26 -20.03
N MET A 562 37.89 -1.01 -19.84
CA MET A 562 36.84 -1.95 -20.25
C MET A 562 36.83 -2.12 -21.77
N LYS A 563 36.98 -1.04 -22.54
CA LYS A 563 37.01 -1.07 -24.00
C LYS A 563 38.18 -1.90 -24.53
N GLU A 564 39.36 -1.78 -23.92
CA GLU A 564 40.52 -2.61 -24.27
C GLU A 564 40.26 -4.12 -24.09
N LYS A 565 39.35 -4.50 -23.19
CA LYS A 565 38.93 -5.90 -22.95
C LYS A 565 37.63 -6.30 -23.64
N GLY A 566 37.18 -5.52 -24.63
CA GLY A 566 36.06 -5.87 -25.50
C GLY A 566 34.68 -5.40 -25.04
N TYR A 567 34.59 -4.46 -24.09
CA TYR A 567 33.35 -3.76 -23.83
C TYR A 567 33.00 -2.81 -24.98
N VAL A 568 31.78 -2.91 -25.49
CA VAL A 568 31.23 -2.03 -26.53
C VAL A 568 30.00 -1.32 -25.96
N PRO A 569 30.01 0.04 -25.86
CA PRO A 569 28.85 0.78 -25.40
C PRO A 569 27.63 0.54 -26.31
N ALA A 570 26.46 0.29 -25.74
CA ALA A 570 25.24 0.08 -26.50
C ALA A 570 24.59 1.43 -26.87
N THR A 571 25.19 2.15 -27.82
CA THR A 571 24.77 3.50 -28.25
C THR A 571 23.40 3.53 -28.96
N LYS A 572 22.91 2.39 -29.45
CA LYS A 572 21.62 2.26 -30.15
C LYS A 572 20.40 2.71 -29.32
N VAL A 573 20.52 2.74 -28.00
CA VAL A 573 19.46 3.22 -27.10
C VAL A 573 19.28 4.74 -27.13
N VAL A 574 20.23 5.47 -27.74
CA VAL A 574 20.17 6.94 -27.89
C VAL A 574 19.46 7.27 -29.20
N LEU A 575 18.16 7.58 -29.10
CA LEU A 575 17.29 7.89 -30.25
C LEU A 575 17.45 9.31 -30.82
N TYR A 576 18.60 9.93 -30.60
CA TYR A 576 18.95 11.24 -31.14
C TYR A 576 19.94 11.08 -32.28
N ASP A 577 19.80 11.91 -33.31
CA ASP A 577 20.71 11.95 -34.45
C ASP A 577 21.99 12.69 -34.03
N LEU A 578 22.87 11.96 -33.37
CA LEU A 578 24.12 12.43 -32.77
C LEU A 578 25.30 11.59 -33.29
N GLY A 579 26.51 12.13 -33.18
CA GLY A 579 27.72 11.36 -33.43
C GLY A 579 27.87 10.19 -32.46
N GLU A 580 28.54 9.10 -32.85
CA GLU A 580 28.71 7.94 -31.97
C GLU A 580 29.45 8.29 -30.67
N GLU A 581 30.44 9.20 -30.71
CA GLU A 581 31.14 9.67 -29.51
C GLU A 581 30.21 10.38 -28.53
N GLU A 582 29.28 11.21 -29.02
CA GLU A 582 28.30 11.90 -28.18
C GLU A 582 27.31 10.91 -27.55
N LYS A 583 26.86 9.90 -28.32
CA LYS A 583 26.01 8.83 -27.80
C LYS A 583 26.71 8.03 -26.71
N GLU A 584 28.00 7.73 -26.87
CA GLU A 584 28.78 7.05 -25.84
C GLU A 584 28.86 7.87 -24.55
N GLN A 585 29.07 9.19 -24.65
CA GLN A 585 29.10 10.07 -23.48
C GLN A 585 27.76 10.10 -22.74
N ILE A 586 26.64 10.17 -23.48
CA ILE A 586 25.30 10.11 -22.90
C ILE A 586 25.10 8.81 -22.12
N VAL A 587 25.50 7.68 -22.70
CA VAL A 587 25.36 6.35 -22.10
C VAL A 587 26.32 6.18 -20.91
N LEU A 588 27.49 6.82 -20.92
CA LEU A 588 28.41 6.85 -19.78
C LEU A 588 27.83 7.63 -18.59
N GLY A 589 27.03 8.67 -18.85
CA GLY A 589 26.34 9.49 -17.85
C GLY A 589 25.11 8.85 -17.20
N HIS A 590 24.80 7.57 -17.46
CA HIS A 590 23.68 6.90 -16.82
C HIS A 590 23.81 6.86 -15.29
N SER A 591 22.70 7.15 -14.59
CA SER A 591 22.64 7.24 -13.11
C SER A 591 23.23 6.04 -12.37
N GLU A 592 23.13 4.84 -12.93
CA GLU A 592 23.63 3.60 -12.34
C GLU A 592 25.16 3.57 -12.33
N LYS A 593 25.78 4.01 -13.43
CA LYS A 593 27.23 4.06 -13.54
C LYS A 593 27.80 5.07 -12.57
N LEU A 594 27.16 6.24 -12.47
CA LEU A 594 27.49 7.26 -11.48
C LEU A 594 27.41 6.69 -10.05
N ALA A 595 26.34 5.97 -9.73
CA ALA A 595 26.17 5.34 -8.43
C ALA A 595 27.21 4.22 -8.16
N VAL A 596 27.56 3.41 -9.16
CA VAL A 596 28.61 2.38 -9.06
C VAL A 596 29.96 3.03 -8.77
N ALA A 597 30.36 4.02 -9.57
CA ALA A 597 31.63 4.71 -9.39
C ALA A 597 31.71 5.45 -8.06
N PHE A 598 30.63 6.15 -7.66
CA PHE A 598 30.56 6.75 -6.34
C PHE A 598 30.69 5.72 -5.21
N GLY A 599 30.06 4.55 -5.38
CA GLY A 599 30.20 3.41 -4.48
C GLY A 599 31.66 2.95 -4.37
N LEU A 600 32.35 2.77 -5.50
CA LEU A 600 33.76 2.36 -5.52
C LEU A 600 34.68 3.32 -4.76
N ILE A 601 34.45 4.63 -4.89
CA ILE A 601 35.24 5.66 -4.21
C ILE A 601 34.99 5.66 -2.70
N ASN A 602 33.73 5.51 -2.27
CA ASN A 602 33.33 5.84 -0.90
C ASN A 602 33.11 4.65 0.03
N SER A 603 33.37 3.42 -0.41
CA SER A 603 33.16 2.20 0.38
C SER A 603 34.43 1.35 0.51
N SER A 604 34.49 0.54 1.56
CA SER A 604 35.72 -0.21 1.92
C SER A 604 36.02 -1.33 0.93
N LYS A 605 37.30 -1.64 0.67
CA LYS A 605 37.66 -2.78 -0.20
C LYS A 605 36.97 -4.07 0.29
N GLY A 606 36.27 -4.75 -0.62
CA GLY A 606 35.54 -6.00 -0.35
C GLY A 606 34.10 -5.84 0.15
N GLU A 607 33.64 -4.64 0.50
CA GLU A 607 32.24 -4.42 0.92
C GLU A 607 31.29 -4.48 -0.29
N THR A 608 30.17 -5.19 -0.23
CA THR A 608 29.21 -5.24 -1.36
C THR A 608 28.60 -3.85 -1.64
N ILE A 609 28.67 -3.39 -2.88
CA ILE A 609 28.02 -2.13 -3.31
C ILE A 609 26.54 -2.41 -3.59
N ARG A 610 25.63 -1.61 -3.04
CA ARG A 610 24.18 -1.80 -3.16
C ARG A 610 23.54 -0.57 -3.79
N ILE A 611 22.90 -0.75 -4.94
CA ILE A 611 22.28 0.30 -5.72
C ILE A 611 20.82 -0.06 -5.98
N THR A 612 19.94 0.93 -5.94
CA THR A 612 18.56 0.80 -6.40
C THR A 612 18.27 1.76 -7.53
N LYS A 613 17.37 1.38 -8.44
CA LYS A 613 16.96 2.18 -9.58
C LYS A 613 15.43 2.23 -9.71
N ASN A 614 14.89 3.38 -10.11
CA ASN A 614 13.44 3.58 -10.32
C ASN A 614 12.90 3.10 -11.67
N LEU A 615 13.78 2.65 -12.57
CA LEU A 615 13.42 2.07 -13.87
C LEU A 615 14.14 0.73 -14.03
N ARG A 616 13.73 -0.07 -15.01
CA ARG A 616 14.46 -1.29 -15.40
C ARG A 616 15.90 -0.93 -15.77
N LEU A 617 16.85 -1.77 -15.37
CA LEU A 617 18.26 -1.60 -15.75
C LEU A 617 18.37 -1.63 -17.29
N CYS A 618 19.18 -0.78 -17.91
CA CYS A 618 19.38 -0.86 -19.36
C CYS A 618 20.50 -1.86 -19.72
N GLU A 619 20.50 -2.32 -20.97
CA GLU A 619 21.45 -3.35 -21.45
C GLU A 619 22.91 -2.92 -21.26
N ASP A 620 23.18 -1.64 -21.53
CA ASP A 620 24.50 -1.07 -21.37
C ASP A 620 24.94 -1.03 -19.89
N CYS A 621 24.10 -0.51 -18.99
CA CYS A 621 24.39 -0.47 -17.56
C CYS A 621 24.57 -1.87 -16.96
N HIS A 622 23.76 -2.84 -17.42
CA HIS A 622 23.93 -4.24 -17.04
C HIS A 622 25.30 -4.78 -17.48
N SER A 623 25.68 -4.56 -18.74
CA SER A 623 26.95 -5.00 -19.30
C SER A 623 28.15 -4.34 -18.61
N VAL A 624 28.12 -3.03 -18.42
CA VAL A 624 29.17 -2.28 -17.71
C VAL A 624 29.33 -2.79 -16.29
N THR A 625 28.24 -3.01 -15.57
CA THR A 625 28.33 -3.46 -14.17
C THR A 625 28.95 -4.87 -14.08
N LYS A 626 28.68 -5.76 -15.05
CA LYS A 626 29.41 -7.05 -15.18
C LYS A 626 30.91 -6.80 -15.29
N PHE A 627 31.34 -6.00 -16.26
CA PHE A 627 32.77 -5.70 -16.45
C PHE A 627 33.38 -5.11 -15.17
N ILE A 628 32.78 -4.06 -14.61
CA ILE A 628 33.27 -3.42 -13.38
C ILE A 628 33.44 -4.45 -12.26
N SER A 629 32.44 -5.31 -12.00
CA SER A 629 32.52 -6.33 -10.94
C SER A 629 33.75 -7.24 -11.08
N LYS A 630 34.16 -7.56 -12.31
CA LYS A 630 35.34 -8.36 -12.63
C LYS A 630 36.64 -7.57 -12.43
N PHE A 631 36.69 -6.32 -12.88
CA PHE A 631 37.89 -5.48 -12.79
C PHE A 631 38.24 -5.13 -11.35
N VAL A 632 37.23 -4.72 -10.58
CA VAL A 632 37.43 -4.27 -9.19
C VAL A 632 37.38 -5.41 -8.18
N ASN A 633 37.14 -6.65 -8.64
CA ASN A 633 36.96 -7.86 -7.81
C ASN A 633 35.99 -7.62 -6.65
N ARG A 634 34.77 -7.18 -6.99
CA ARG A 634 33.80 -6.70 -6.02
C ARG A 634 32.38 -7.08 -6.42
N GLU A 635 31.61 -7.53 -5.44
CA GLU A 635 30.20 -7.78 -5.62
C GLU A 635 29.43 -6.44 -5.69
N ILE A 636 28.62 -6.31 -6.74
CA ILE A 636 27.75 -5.15 -6.96
C ILE A 636 26.32 -5.69 -7.09
N LEU A 637 25.43 -5.19 -6.24
CA LEU A 637 24.01 -5.49 -6.24
C LEU A 637 23.27 -4.30 -6.82
N VAL A 638 22.57 -4.50 -7.93
CA VAL A 638 21.68 -3.48 -8.50
C VAL A 638 20.26 -4.00 -8.48
N ARG A 639 19.37 -3.33 -7.74
CA ARG A 639 17.95 -3.62 -7.74
C ARG A 639 17.21 -2.65 -8.64
N ASP A 640 16.64 -3.14 -9.73
CA ASP A 640 15.73 -2.36 -10.56
C ASP A 640 14.28 -2.52 -10.10
N VAL A 641 13.33 -2.04 -10.91
CA VAL A 641 11.89 -2.14 -10.59
C VAL A 641 11.36 -3.57 -10.53
N ASN A 642 12.06 -4.53 -11.12
CA ASN A 642 11.62 -5.92 -11.26
C ASN A 642 12.40 -6.87 -10.34
N ARG A 643 13.72 -6.73 -10.26
CA ARG A 643 14.58 -7.71 -9.57
C ARG A 643 15.92 -7.14 -9.10
N PHE A 644 16.67 -7.98 -8.40
CA PHE A 644 18.08 -7.84 -8.17
C PHE A 644 18.91 -8.47 -9.28
N HIS A 645 19.94 -7.74 -9.67
CA HIS A 645 21.06 -8.19 -10.47
C HIS A 645 22.27 -8.29 -9.54
N HIS A 646 22.78 -9.51 -9.34
CA HIS A 646 23.96 -9.76 -8.51
C HIS A 646 25.15 -9.91 -9.44
N PHE A 647 25.99 -8.87 -9.51
CA PHE A 647 27.17 -8.85 -10.35
C PHE A 647 28.39 -9.29 -9.55
N ARG A 648 29.01 -10.39 -9.99
CA ARG A 648 30.21 -10.95 -9.38
C ARG A 648 31.06 -11.61 -10.46
N ASP A 649 32.36 -11.30 -10.45
CA ASP A 649 33.35 -11.91 -11.34
C ASP A 649 33.00 -11.83 -12.84
N GLY A 650 32.27 -10.78 -13.25
CA GLY A 650 31.85 -10.59 -14.65
C GLY A 650 30.53 -11.25 -15.02
N ILE A 651 29.84 -11.87 -14.07
CA ILE A 651 28.60 -12.62 -14.28
C ILE A 651 27.48 -11.92 -13.48
N CYS A 652 26.27 -11.92 -14.06
CA CYS A 652 25.07 -11.50 -13.33
C CYS A 652 24.22 -12.73 -12.96
N SER A 653 23.62 -12.72 -11.77
CA SER A 653 22.69 -13.78 -11.32
C SER A 653 21.49 -14.02 -12.24
N CYS A 654 21.13 -13.06 -13.11
CA CYS A 654 20.04 -13.25 -14.06
C CYS A 654 20.42 -14.13 -15.27
N GLY A 655 21.70 -14.46 -15.46
CA GLY A 655 22.16 -15.24 -16.62
C GLY A 655 21.86 -14.59 -17.97
N ASP A 656 21.80 -13.24 -18.01
CA ASP A 656 21.36 -12.44 -19.16
C ASP A 656 19.89 -12.71 -19.60
N TYR A 657 19.12 -13.41 -18.76
CA TYR A 657 17.67 -13.61 -18.91
C TYR A 657 16.92 -12.56 -18.08
N TRP A 658 16.73 -11.34 -18.61
CA TRP A 658 16.08 -10.29 -17.83
C TRP A 658 15.24 -9.25 -18.55
#